data_AF-A0A6L7XRC9-F1
#
_entry.id   AF-A0A6L7XRC9-F1
#
_cell.length_a   1.000
_cell.length_b   1.000
_cell.length_c   1.000
_cell.angle_alpha   90.00
_cell.angle_beta   90.00
_cell.angle_gamma   90.00
#
_symmetry.space_group_name_H-M   'P 1'
#
loop_
_entity.id
_entity.type
_entity.pdbx_description
1 polymer ?
#
loop_
_entity_poly.entity_id
_entity_poly.type
_entity_poly.pdbx_seq_one_letter_code
_entity_poly.pdbx_strand_id
1 'polypeptide(L)'
;MLVCLLALAASQAGGEEAAGANETNDLEPAAPEVSDSDVQGQDDLAPLTPRQRYNSGRERLAGGDPVGAADALLSARDEAGADAELRYRAAFNLGLALAAQADAAAEEPERAVGIYRDSAAWFADAVRGAAEGDDDARVNLELVQRRIQQLADQLNQGRGLEQRLERAIDDQRDLRDRLRRMLAATPEPGSASRDFNPLATQARTLLADASDIAGLAGEERALLDSIDEAERSPEETVRAVQLLGLESHVNRARQSISDSRRRLRTGEGERAHRRADAALAELKRAYEQLLHPVTVLKAVAADELSLAADTSRLANFNDAGIRLEPSEDANAAGPPGWLTADHLGDRQEDALVRSVEVLARFESAASTPPPAAGTHDPEAARLVVAAKEATPPLTEAVEAMRSANQALERNEPASALGEQVAALQALSRAIERFAGVRELIELAHAEQAEATALLDPESDLQQMEDSGARLLSIAAANEDRLARLNSLLAQELEATGDGEAGGAEEPPPERQRAEVARQLTASAQDAVQRFEERAIAEADALGRCSGAERASEPCRQARSAVHAPADEALTHIAELRRLYYTIVEHLRELGMAQAETHDRTATVQFERKDAEGAAPAASEEPAASEAPADGGAPSNDGEPPPGAIAARQGSHAATADAIAAALAAEADATSTPNPGQGGAAPPPFAEAAREVRQAAGFMHSASAVLGDASSTDWEPTLADQLDAMDHIAAAIALLQPPNQGENQQGQNSQGAHDQQSEDDEQMSRRQALKRLQAIRDRDAERQRRRQTANSSPDPVEKDW
;
A
#
# COMPACT_ATOMS: atom_id res chain seq x y z
N MET A 1 13.48 2.80 -7.63
CA MET A 1 13.03 1.38 -7.84
C MET A 1 12.31 0.76 -6.63
N LEU A 2 12.90 0.69 -5.43
CA LEU A 2 12.21 0.17 -4.21
C LEU A 2 10.97 1.02 -3.82
N VAL A 3 11.05 2.33 -4.05
CA VAL A 3 9.92 3.28 -3.91
C VAL A 3 8.81 3.03 -4.95
N CYS A 4 9.15 2.71 -6.20
CA CYS A 4 8.17 2.31 -7.22
C CYS A 4 7.53 0.94 -6.94
N LEU A 5 8.31 -0.01 -6.39
CA LEU A 5 7.81 -1.30 -5.89
C LEU A 5 6.87 -1.13 -4.69
N LEU A 6 7.16 -0.20 -3.77
CA LEU A 6 6.28 0.17 -2.67
C LEU A 6 5.00 0.86 -3.17
N ALA A 7 5.08 1.70 -4.20
CA ALA A 7 3.91 2.33 -4.81
C ALA A 7 2.99 1.31 -5.52
N LEU A 8 3.57 0.33 -6.24
CA LEU A 8 2.81 -0.78 -6.84
C LEU A 8 2.20 -1.73 -5.79
N ALA A 9 2.88 -1.97 -4.67
CA ALA A 9 2.40 -2.85 -3.60
C ALA A 9 1.37 -2.16 -2.68
N ALA A 10 1.50 -0.86 -2.42
CA ALA A 10 0.58 -0.08 -1.60
C ALA A 10 -0.81 0.10 -2.25
N SER A 11 -0.88 0.03 -3.59
CA SER A 11 -2.14 0.00 -4.34
C SER A 11 -3.05 -1.17 -3.91
N GLN A 12 -2.49 -2.28 -3.42
CA GLN A 12 -3.27 -3.48 -3.06
C GLN A 12 -3.50 -3.70 -1.55
N ALA A 13 -2.88 -2.92 -0.66
CA ALA A 13 -2.92 -3.17 0.79
C ALA A 13 -3.79 -2.17 1.60
N GLY A 14 -4.45 -1.21 0.94
CA GLY A 14 -5.19 -0.12 1.60
C GLY A 14 -6.63 -0.46 1.96
N GLY A 15 -6.85 -1.38 2.91
CA GLY A 15 -8.19 -1.76 3.34
C GLY A 15 -8.29 -2.09 4.82
N GLU A 16 -8.03 -1.13 5.71
CA GLU A 16 -8.56 -1.10 7.09
C GLU A 16 -8.10 0.18 7.81
N GLU A 17 -9.03 1.12 8.08
CA GLU A 17 -9.30 1.70 9.42
C GLU A 17 -10.15 2.99 9.37
N ALA A 18 -10.75 3.26 10.53
CA ALA A 18 -11.37 4.51 10.99
C ALA A 18 -12.73 4.87 10.37
N ALA A 19 -13.78 4.50 11.12
CA ALA A 19 -15.09 5.13 11.12
C ALA A 19 -15.11 6.25 12.17
N GLY A 20 -15.21 7.50 11.70
CA GLY A 20 -15.49 8.68 12.51
C GLY A 20 -16.78 9.31 11.99
N ALA A 21 -17.76 9.44 12.89
CA ALA A 21 -19.10 9.94 12.61
C ALA A 21 -19.10 11.43 12.23
N ASN A 22 -19.95 11.81 11.28
CA ASN A 22 -20.22 13.20 10.94
C ASN A 22 -21.54 13.67 11.55
N GLU A 23 -21.51 14.93 11.97
CA GLU A 23 -22.46 15.70 12.79
C GLU A 23 -23.74 16.11 12.04
N THR A 24 -24.76 16.56 12.77
CA THR A 24 -25.50 17.81 12.46
C THR A 24 -26.34 18.32 13.64
N ASN A 25 -25.99 19.52 14.12
CA ASN A 25 -26.85 20.58 14.65
C ASN A 25 -27.72 21.15 13.48
N ASP A 26 -28.81 21.93 13.58
CA ASP A 26 -29.52 22.75 14.57
C ASP A 26 -30.92 23.06 13.98
N LEU A 27 -31.92 23.44 14.81
CA LEU A 27 -32.89 24.57 14.63
C LEU A 27 -34.19 24.41 15.46
N GLU A 28 -34.36 25.34 16.42
CA GLU A 28 -35.53 25.73 17.23
C GLU A 28 -36.67 26.43 16.41
N PRO A 29 -37.81 26.96 16.96
CA PRO A 29 -38.34 26.99 18.35
C PRO A 29 -39.89 26.77 18.50
N ALA A 30 -40.39 26.63 19.76
CA ALA A 30 -41.54 27.37 20.34
C ALA A 30 -42.10 26.76 21.65
N ALA A 31 -42.14 27.59 22.70
CA ALA A 31 -42.63 27.40 24.09
C ALA A 31 -44.20 27.37 24.21
N PRO A 32 -44.88 27.32 25.39
CA PRO A 32 -44.37 27.53 26.77
C PRO A 32 -45.03 26.76 27.97
N GLU A 33 -44.45 27.01 29.15
CA GLU A 33 -44.95 26.92 30.55
C GLU A 33 -45.13 25.51 31.17
N VAL A 34 -44.58 25.19 32.36
CA VAL A 34 -44.91 25.76 33.69
C VAL A 34 -43.77 25.60 34.74
N SER A 35 -43.47 26.73 35.41
CA SER A 35 -42.86 27.05 36.73
C SER A 35 -42.02 26.07 37.60
N ASP A 36 -40.76 26.47 37.80
CA ASP A 36 -39.99 26.74 39.05
C ASP A 36 -40.29 25.99 40.36
N SER A 37 -39.28 25.22 40.82
CA SER A 37 -38.60 25.52 42.10
C SER A 37 -37.23 24.82 42.20
N ASP A 38 -36.22 25.63 42.52
CA ASP A 38 -34.92 25.34 43.16
C ASP A 38 -33.70 24.95 42.28
N VAL A 39 -32.87 25.98 42.14
CA VAL A 39 -31.51 26.05 41.59
C VAL A 39 -30.51 25.68 42.70
N GLN A 40 -29.66 24.66 42.46
CA GLN A 40 -28.20 24.61 42.73
C GLN A 40 -27.71 23.17 42.91
N GLY A 41 -26.85 22.73 41.98
CA GLY A 41 -26.16 21.44 42.03
C GLY A 41 -25.40 21.18 40.73
N GLN A 42 -24.40 21.99 40.44
CA GLN A 42 -23.28 21.54 39.60
C GLN A 42 -22.55 20.46 40.40
N ASP A 43 -22.92 19.20 40.19
CA ASP A 43 -22.10 18.07 40.63
C ASP A 43 -20.95 17.94 39.62
N ASP A 44 -19.73 18.17 40.12
CA ASP A 44 -18.50 17.63 39.57
C ASP A 44 -18.72 16.13 39.31
N LEU A 45 -18.82 15.71 38.04
CA LEU A 45 -18.90 14.30 37.68
C LEU A 45 -17.55 13.65 37.97
N ALA A 46 -17.39 13.18 39.21
CA ALA A 46 -16.33 12.26 39.57
C ALA A 46 -16.29 11.12 38.54
N PRO A 47 -15.10 10.70 38.06
CA PRO A 47 -14.99 9.62 37.10
C PRO A 47 -15.71 8.38 37.63
N LEU A 48 -16.59 7.80 36.81
CA LEU A 48 -17.39 6.63 37.18
C LEU A 48 -16.47 5.52 37.69
N THR A 49 -16.87 4.85 38.76
CA THR A 49 -16.17 3.66 39.24
C THR A 49 -16.34 2.50 38.25
N PRO A 50 -15.43 1.50 38.24
CA PRO A 50 -15.55 0.33 37.35
C PRO A 50 -16.89 -0.40 37.48
N ARG A 51 -17.44 -0.50 38.70
CA ARG A 51 -18.77 -1.10 38.95
C ARG A 51 -19.92 -0.26 38.41
N GLN A 52 -19.81 1.08 38.45
CA GLN A 52 -20.81 1.96 37.83
C GLN A 52 -20.79 1.86 36.31
N ARG A 53 -19.60 1.78 35.69
CA ARG A 53 -19.48 1.53 34.25
C ARG A 53 -20.04 0.17 33.84
N TYR A 54 -19.76 -0.88 34.62
CA TYR A 54 -20.37 -2.20 34.39
C TYR A 54 -21.90 -2.16 34.44
N ASN A 55 -22.49 -1.47 35.43
CA ASN A 55 -23.94 -1.32 35.52
C ASN A 55 -24.51 -0.51 34.35
N SER A 56 -23.87 0.60 33.98
CA SER A 56 -24.24 1.38 32.79
C SER A 56 -24.19 0.53 31.51
N GLY A 57 -23.17 -0.30 31.36
CA GLY A 57 -23.06 -1.23 30.22
C GLY A 57 -24.20 -2.24 30.18
N ARG A 58 -24.61 -2.78 31.33
CA ARG A 58 -25.78 -3.67 31.42
C ARG A 58 -27.10 -2.98 31.11
N GLU A 59 -27.27 -1.74 31.57
CA GLU A 59 -28.47 -0.94 31.28
C GLU A 59 -28.58 -0.62 29.79
N ARG A 60 -27.47 -0.24 29.14
CA ARG A 60 -27.41 -0.02 27.69
C ARG A 60 -27.71 -1.30 26.91
N LEU A 61 -27.14 -2.43 27.33
CA LEU A 61 -27.42 -3.72 26.69
C LEU A 61 -28.89 -4.10 26.80
N ALA A 62 -29.51 -3.90 27.98
CA ALA A 62 -30.94 -4.10 28.17
C ALA A 62 -31.80 -3.10 27.39
N GLY A 63 -31.29 -1.89 27.15
CA GLY A 63 -31.90 -0.84 26.36
C GLY A 63 -31.79 -0.99 24.85
N GLY A 64 -31.11 -2.04 24.35
CA GLY A 64 -30.92 -2.28 22.92
C GLY A 64 -29.79 -1.46 22.28
N ASP A 65 -28.86 -0.93 23.07
CA ASP A 65 -27.63 -0.28 22.60
C ASP A 65 -26.41 -1.20 22.84
N PRO A 66 -26.17 -2.19 21.95
CA PRO A 66 -25.08 -3.13 22.12
C PRO A 66 -23.69 -2.48 21.93
N VAL A 67 -23.60 -1.40 21.14
CA VAL A 67 -22.34 -0.69 20.89
C VAL A 67 -21.92 0.09 22.14
N GLY A 68 -22.80 0.95 22.65
CA GLY A 68 -22.51 1.71 23.86
C GLY A 68 -22.41 0.83 25.12
N ALA A 69 -22.99 -0.37 25.10
CA ALA A 69 -22.78 -1.39 26.13
C ALA A 69 -21.38 -1.99 26.06
N ALA A 70 -20.89 -2.34 24.86
CA ALA A 70 -19.58 -2.94 24.67
C ALA A 70 -18.47 -2.01 25.19
N ASP A 71 -18.51 -0.72 24.85
CA ASP A 71 -17.53 0.27 25.32
C ASP A 71 -17.49 0.36 26.85
N ALA A 72 -18.68 0.50 27.47
CA ALA A 72 -18.80 0.63 28.92
C ALA A 72 -18.34 -0.63 29.67
N LEU A 73 -18.58 -1.81 29.10
CA LEU A 73 -18.16 -3.11 29.68
C LEU A 73 -16.66 -3.35 29.49
N LEU A 74 -16.08 -2.93 28.37
CA LEU A 74 -14.63 -2.99 28.15
C LEU A 74 -13.89 -2.10 29.15
N SER A 75 -14.28 -0.83 29.28
CA SER A 75 -13.68 0.07 30.28
C SER A 75 -13.87 -0.45 31.71
N ALA A 76 -15.02 -1.03 32.03
CA ALA A 76 -15.26 -1.64 33.34
C ALA A 76 -14.34 -2.84 33.61
N ARG A 77 -14.05 -3.64 32.59
CA ARG A 77 -13.16 -4.81 32.68
C ARG A 77 -11.71 -4.40 32.86
N ASP A 78 -11.23 -3.43 32.08
CA ASP A 78 -9.85 -2.97 32.11
C ASP A 78 -9.51 -2.24 33.43
N GLU A 79 -10.47 -1.50 33.99
CA GLU A 79 -10.30 -0.79 35.26
C GLU A 79 -10.66 -1.62 36.51
N ALA A 80 -11.09 -2.88 36.37
CA ALA A 80 -11.55 -3.71 37.48
C ALA A 80 -10.46 -4.04 38.53
N GLY A 81 -9.18 -3.76 38.26
CA GLY A 81 -8.08 -4.04 39.19
C GLY A 81 -8.08 -5.51 39.60
N ALA A 82 -7.91 -5.83 40.88
CA ALA A 82 -7.87 -7.21 41.42
C ALA A 82 -9.24 -7.92 41.53
N ASP A 83 -10.35 -7.28 41.13
CA ASP A 83 -11.71 -7.82 41.28
C ASP A 83 -12.03 -8.88 40.22
N ALA A 84 -11.70 -10.15 40.53
CA ALA A 84 -11.87 -11.26 39.60
C ALA A 84 -13.33 -11.48 39.17
N GLU A 85 -14.29 -11.25 40.08
CA GLU A 85 -15.71 -11.40 39.81
C GLU A 85 -16.20 -10.31 38.84
N LEU A 86 -15.77 -9.06 39.02
CA LEU A 86 -16.11 -7.98 38.12
C LEU A 86 -15.50 -8.20 36.73
N ARG A 87 -14.23 -8.64 36.65
CA ARG A 87 -13.59 -8.99 35.37
C ARG A 87 -14.34 -10.10 34.63
N TYR A 88 -14.70 -11.17 35.34
CA TYR A 88 -15.49 -12.27 34.78
C TYR A 88 -16.81 -11.78 34.21
N ARG A 89 -17.60 -11.05 35.02
CA ARG A 89 -18.91 -10.56 34.62
C ARG A 89 -18.86 -9.55 33.48
N ALA A 90 -17.87 -8.66 33.49
CA ALA A 90 -17.69 -7.66 32.44
C ALA A 90 -17.31 -8.33 31.11
N ALA A 91 -16.39 -9.31 31.12
CA ALA A 91 -16.04 -10.09 29.93
C ALA A 91 -17.22 -10.90 29.39
N PHE A 92 -18.00 -11.54 30.26
CA PHE A 92 -19.19 -12.30 29.85
C PHE A 92 -20.25 -11.41 29.19
N ASN A 93 -20.60 -10.28 29.82
CA ASN A 93 -21.59 -9.36 29.26
C ASN A 93 -21.06 -8.63 28.01
N LEU A 94 -19.76 -8.39 27.91
CA LEU A 94 -19.13 -7.85 26.70
C LEU A 94 -19.28 -8.83 25.53
N GLY A 95 -19.06 -10.13 25.79
CA GLY A 95 -19.36 -11.19 24.82
C GLY A 95 -20.81 -11.16 24.34
N LEU A 96 -21.78 -10.97 25.25
CA LEU A 96 -23.20 -10.83 24.89
C LEU A 96 -23.50 -9.55 24.11
N ALA A 97 -22.91 -8.42 24.48
CA ALA A 97 -23.08 -7.15 23.77
C ALA A 97 -22.58 -7.25 22.32
N LEU A 98 -21.40 -7.83 22.12
CA LEU A 98 -20.85 -8.07 20.79
C LEU A 98 -21.67 -9.09 19.99
N ALA A 99 -22.20 -10.15 20.63
CA ALA A 99 -23.10 -11.08 19.94
C ALA A 99 -24.38 -10.38 19.45
N ALA A 100 -24.97 -9.51 20.28
CA ALA A 100 -26.14 -8.71 19.91
C ALA A 100 -25.82 -7.68 18.81
N GLN A 101 -24.61 -7.10 18.83
CA GLN A 101 -24.13 -6.23 17.75
C GLN A 101 -23.95 -7.00 16.44
N ALA A 102 -23.44 -8.24 16.50
CA ALA A 102 -23.31 -9.10 15.33
C ALA A 102 -24.68 -9.53 14.78
N ASP A 103 -25.67 -9.80 15.65
CA ASP A 103 -27.05 -10.07 15.25
C ASP A 103 -27.67 -8.85 14.54
N ALA A 104 -27.38 -7.63 15.01
CA ALA A 104 -27.84 -6.39 14.37
C ALA A 104 -27.17 -6.16 12.99
N ALA A 105 -25.98 -6.71 12.78
CA ALA A 105 -25.26 -6.69 11.51
C ALA A 105 -25.58 -7.90 10.61
N ALA A 106 -26.68 -8.64 10.86
CA ALA A 106 -26.99 -9.88 10.13
C ALA A 106 -27.17 -9.72 8.61
N GLU A 107 -27.50 -8.52 8.13
CA GLU A 107 -27.58 -8.20 6.69
C GLU A 107 -26.19 -8.05 6.03
N GLU A 108 -25.14 -7.88 6.84
CA GLU A 108 -23.74 -7.80 6.44
C GLU A 108 -22.96 -9.01 7.00
N PRO A 109 -23.09 -10.20 6.39
CA PRO A 109 -22.59 -11.45 6.97
C PRO A 109 -21.08 -11.47 7.24
N GLU A 110 -20.27 -10.75 6.45
CA GLU A 110 -18.82 -10.59 6.68
C GLU A 110 -18.53 -9.78 7.96
N ARG A 111 -19.18 -8.62 8.10
CA ARG A 111 -19.10 -7.77 9.30
C ARG A 111 -19.59 -8.52 10.53
N ALA A 112 -20.71 -9.24 10.43
CA ALA A 112 -21.24 -10.06 11.51
C ALA A 112 -20.24 -11.14 11.96
N VAL A 113 -19.58 -11.82 11.02
CA VAL A 113 -18.55 -12.83 11.34
C VAL A 113 -17.39 -12.20 12.13
N GLY A 114 -16.91 -11.01 11.73
CA GLY A 114 -15.88 -10.29 12.47
C GLY A 114 -16.28 -10.03 13.93
N ILE A 115 -17.47 -9.47 14.14
CA ILE A 115 -17.97 -9.14 15.49
C ILE A 115 -18.23 -10.40 16.33
N TYR A 116 -18.74 -11.49 15.73
CA TYR A 116 -18.86 -12.76 16.44
C TYR A 116 -17.49 -13.36 16.83
N ARG A 117 -16.43 -13.18 16.02
CA ARG A 117 -15.08 -13.62 16.39
C ARG A 117 -14.59 -12.87 17.63
N ASP A 118 -14.88 -11.58 17.74
CA ASP A 118 -14.57 -10.78 18.92
C ASP A 118 -15.40 -11.25 20.14
N SER A 119 -16.71 -11.44 19.95
CA SER A 119 -17.59 -12.01 20.97
C SER A 119 -17.06 -13.36 21.49
N ALA A 120 -16.60 -14.25 20.60
CA ALA A 120 -16.03 -15.55 20.97
C ALA A 120 -14.73 -15.40 21.80
N ALA A 121 -13.90 -14.40 21.51
CA ALA A 121 -12.70 -14.12 22.31
C ALA A 121 -13.07 -13.72 23.75
N TRP A 122 -14.11 -12.89 23.90
CA TRP A 122 -14.60 -12.45 25.21
C TRP A 122 -15.29 -13.55 26.01
N PHE A 123 -16.05 -14.43 25.36
CA PHE A 123 -16.57 -15.63 26.04
C PHE A 123 -15.45 -16.60 26.44
N ALA A 124 -14.39 -16.75 25.63
CA ALA A 124 -13.23 -17.53 26.02
C ALA A 124 -12.49 -16.91 27.23
N ASP A 125 -12.44 -15.58 27.33
CA ASP A 125 -11.94 -14.89 28.51
C ASP A 125 -12.80 -15.16 29.75
N ALA A 126 -14.13 -15.05 29.62
CA ALA A 126 -15.06 -15.36 30.69
C ALA A 126 -14.94 -16.82 31.17
N VAL A 127 -14.77 -17.80 30.26
CA VAL A 127 -14.53 -19.21 30.63
C VAL A 127 -13.28 -19.38 31.50
N ARG A 128 -12.23 -18.57 31.30
CA ARG A 128 -11.01 -18.61 32.12
C ARG A 128 -11.24 -18.09 33.55
N GLY A 129 -12.18 -17.15 33.72
CA GLY A 129 -12.53 -16.54 35.00
C GLY A 129 -13.74 -17.17 35.72
N ALA A 130 -14.42 -18.14 35.08
CA ALA A 130 -15.64 -18.75 35.59
C ALA A 130 -15.39 -19.60 36.85
N ALA A 131 -16.35 -19.56 37.79
CA ALA A 131 -16.34 -20.45 38.96
C ALA A 131 -16.59 -21.90 38.56
N GLU A 132 -16.11 -22.86 39.36
CA GLU A 132 -16.30 -24.28 39.10
C GLU A 132 -17.80 -24.65 39.06
N GLY A 133 -18.28 -25.08 37.90
CA GLY A 133 -19.70 -25.40 37.66
C GLY A 133 -20.52 -24.30 36.97
N ASP A 134 -19.94 -23.13 36.70
CA ASP A 134 -20.56 -22.10 35.86
C ASP A 134 -20.24 -22.38 34.38
N ASP A 135 -21.22 -22.94 33.67
CA ASP A 135 -21.10 -23.36 32.28
C ASP A 135 -21.60 -22.30 31.28
N ASP A 136 -22.13 -21.17 31.75
CA ASP A 136 -22.85 -20.21 30.90
C ASP A 136 -21.92 -19.59 29.83
N ALA A 137 -20.71 -19.21 30.20
CA ALA A 137 -19.71 -18.69 29.27
C ALA A 137 -19.31 -19.71 28.19
N ARG A 138 -19.23 -21.00 28.57
CA ARG A 138 -18.89 -22.09 27.65
C ARG A 138 -20.03 -22.37 26.66
N VAL A 139 -21.27 -22.36 27.13
CA VAL A 139 -22.45 -22.54 26.28
C VAL A 139 -22.56 -21.41 25.25
N ASN A 140 -22.40 -20.16 25.68
CA ASN A 140 -22.44 -19.02 24.77
C ASN A 140 -21.29 -19.02 23.76
N LEU A 141 -20.08 -19.43 24.17
CA LEU A 141 -18.96 -19.63 23.24
C LEU A 141 -19.31 -20.63 22.14
N GLU A 142 -19.94 -21.76 22.48
CA GLU A 142 -20.35 -22.76 21.49
C GLU A 142 -21.42 -22.21 20.53
N LEU A 143 -22.40 -21.46 21.05
CA LEU A 143 -23.46 -20.84 20.24
C LEU A 143 -22.88 -19.84 19.23
N VAL A 144 -21.98 -18.97 19.67
CA VAL A 144 -21.30 -18.00 18.81
C VAL A 144 -20.43 -18.70 17.76
N GLN A 145 -19.66 -19.73 18.14
CA GLN A 145 -18.87 -20.51 17.18
C GLN A 145 -19.75 -21.21 16.13
N ARG A 146 -20.91 -21.73 16.54
CA ARG A 146 -21.88 -22.32 15.60
C ARG A 146 -22.45 -21.28 14.65
N ARG A 147 -22.70 -20.06 15.14
CA ARG A 147 -23.21 -18.95 14.33
C ARG A 147 -22.17 -18.45 13.32
N ILE A 148 -20.90 -18.35 13.72
CA ILE A 148 -19.77 -18.10 12.81
C ILE A 148 -19.74 -19.14 11.69
N GLN A 149 -19.87 -20.43 12.02
CA GLN A 149 -19.89 -21.48 11.01
C GLN A 149 -21.07 -21.33 10.04
N GLN A 150 -22.28 -21.08 10.54
CA GLN A 150 -23.46 -20.89 9.68
C GLN A 150 -23.32 -19.71 8.71
N LEU A 151 -22.79 -18.58 9.20
CA LEU A 151 -22.54 -17.41 8.35
C LEU A 151 -21.41 -17.67 7.36
N ALA A 152 -20.37 -18.40 7.76
CA ALA A 152 -19.33 -18.84 6.84
C ALA A 152 -19.90 -19.72 5.73
N ASP A 153 -20.75 -20.69 6.07
CA ASP A 153 -21.43 -21.55 5.10
C ASP A 153 -22.32 -20.74 4.15
N GLN A 154 -23.07 -19.75 4.66
CA GLN A 154 -23.89 -18.85 3.85
C GLN A 154 -23.05 -17.99 2.90
N LEU A 155 -21.97 -17.41 3.41
CA LEU A 155 -21.02 -16.66 2.59
C LEU A 155 -20.39 -17.53 1.50
N ASN A 156 -20.18 -18.82 1.78
CA ASN A 156 -19.60 -19.75 0.83
C ASN A 156 -20.63 -20.27 -0.20
N GLN A 157 -21.94 -20.11 0.03
CA GLN A 157 -22.97 -20.48 -0.94
C GLN A 157 -22.90 -19.54 -2.16
N GLY A 158 -22.71 -20.11 -3.35
CA GLY A 158 -22.62 -19.37 -4.62
C GLY A 158 -21.23 -18.82 -4.96
N ARG A 159 -20.22 -18.96 -4.10
CA ARG A 159 -18.82 -18.61 -4.41
C ARG A 159 -18.10 -19.71 -5.20
N GLY A 160 -17.33 -19.30 -6.21
CA GLY A 160 -16.45 -20.19 -6.98
C GLY A 160 -15.25 -20.72 -6.19
N LEU A 161 -14.52 -21.68 -6.76
CA LEU A 161 -13.35 -22.31 -6.15
C LEU A 161 -12.27 -21.28 -5.77
N GLU A 162 -12.00 -20.34 -6.68
CA GLU A 162 -11.02 -19.26 -6.56
C GLU A 162 -11.29 -18.38 -5.33
N GLN A 163 -12.53 -17.90 -5.19
CA GLN A 163 -12.95 -17.03 -4.08
C GLN A 163 -12.88 -17.75 -2.72
N ARG A 164 -13.21 -19.04 -2.69
CA ARG A 164 -13.10 -19.84 -1.45
C ARG A 164 -11.64 -20.02 -1.05
N LEU A 165 -10.75 -20.23 -2.01
CA LEU A 165 -9.33 -20.37 -1.76
C LEU A 165 -8.68 -19.06 -1.30
N GLU A 166 -9.05 -17.93 -1.89
CA GLU A 166 -8.62 -16.59 -1.46
C GLU A 166 -9.04 -16.33 -0.01
N ARG A 167 -10.30 -16.60 0.34
CA ARG A 167 -10.78 -16.50 1.72
C ARG A 167 -9.98 -17.39 2.69
N ALA A 168 -9.69 -18.63 2.30
CA ALA A 168 -8.89 -19.53 3.12
C ALA A 168 -7.46 -19.03 3.33
N ILE A 169 -6.86 -18.37 2.32
CA ILE A 169 -5.56 -17.69 2.42
C ILE A 169 -5.65 -16.56 3.45
N ASP A 170 -6.69 -15.73 3.39
CA ASP A 170 -6.88 -14.60 4.31
C ASP A 170 -7.12 -15.07 5.75
N ASP A 171 -8.03 -16.03 5.96
CA ASP A 171 -8.32 -16.58 7.29
C ASP A 171 -7.08 -17.29 7.89
N GLN A 172 -6.23 -17.92 7.06
CA GLN A 172 -4.95 -18.50 7.49
C GLN A 172 -3.89 -17.43 7.80
N ARG A 173 -3.84 -16.33 7.03
CA ARG A 173 -2.98 -15.17 7.30
C ARG A 173 -3.33 -14.53 8.65
N ASP A 174 -4.63 -14.34 8.90
CA ASP A 174 -5.16 -13.85 10.16
C ASP A 174 -4.77 -14.72 11.35
N LEU A 175 -4.92 -16.04 11.21
CA LEU A 175 -4.53 -16.99 12.26
C LEU A 175 -3.04 -16.85 12.59
N ARG A 176 -2.18 -16.80 11.56
CA ARG A 176 -0.74 -16.62 11.71
C ARG A 176 -0.40 -15.29 12.40
N ASP A 177 -1.02 -14.19 11.98
CA ASP A 177 -0.67 -12.86 12.49
C ASP A 177 -1.17 -12.63 13.92
N ARG A 178 -2.33 -13.21 14.27
CA ARG A 178 -2.78 -13.32 15.68
C ARG A 178 -1.77 -14.12 16.51
N LEU A 179 -1.27 -15.25 15.99
CA LEU A 179 -0.26 -16.05 16.66
C LEU A 179 1.07 -15.29 16.85
N ARG A 180 1.54 -14.55 15.84
CA ARG A 180 2.74 -13.68 15.95
C ARG A 180 2.58 -12.62 17.04
N ARG A 181 1.43 -11.93 17.08
CA ARG A 181 1.11 -10.94 18.12
C ARG A 181 1.14 -11.56 19.53
N MET A 182 0.57 -12.75 19.68
CA MET A 182 0.61 -13.46 20.96
C MET A 182 2.02 -13.88 21.37
N LEU A 183 2.84 -14.34 20.42
CA LEU A 183 4.24 -14.71 20.68
C LEU A 183 5.10 -13.49 21.02
N ALA A 184 4.81 -12.33 20.45
CA ALA A 184 5.50 -11.08 20.80
C ALA A 184 5.10 -10.56 22.20
N ALA A 185 3.87 -10.82 22.64
CA ALA A 185 3.36 -10.39 23.94
C ALA A 185 3.71 -11.33 25.12
N THR A 186 4.21 -12.53 24.85
CA THR A 186 4.47 -13.55 25.89
C THR A 186 5.98 -13.75 26.09
N PRO A 187 6.59 -13.22 27.16
CA PRO A 187 8.03 -13.34 27.38
C PRO A 187 8.48 -14.73 27.87
N GLU A 188 7.57 -15.58 28.40
CA GLU A 188 7.92 -16.86 29.04
C GLU A 188 7.44 -18.10 28.26
N PRO A 189 8.33 -19.04 27.86
CA PRO A 189 7.98 -20.25 27.15
C PRO A 189 7.01 -21.14 27.95
N GLY A 190 5.81 -21.40 27.40
CA GLY A 190 4.83 -22.35 27.95
C GLY A 190 3.71 -21.74 28.82
N SER A 191 3.83 -20.48 29.23
CA SER A 191 2.78 -19.77 30.00
C SER A 191 1.49 -19.52 29.20
N ALA A 192 1.57 -19.48 27.86
CA ALA A 192 0.46 -19.16 26.94
C ALA A 192 -0.44 -20.36 26.54
N SER A 193 -0.29 -21.55 27.11
CA SER A 193 -1.00 -22.75 26.62
C SER A 193 -2.55 -22.64 26.64
N ARG A 194 -3.13 -21.88 27.58
CA ARG A 194 -4.59 -21.62 27.61
C ARG A 194 -5.03 -20.61 26.55
N ASP A 195 -4.13 -19.75 26.11
CA ASP A 195 -4.41 -18.61 25.24
C ASP A 195 -4.42 -19.03 23.77
N PHE A 196 -3.81 -20.17 23.42
CA PHE A 196 -3.81 -20.72 22.06
C PHE A 196 -5.08 -21.50 21.68
N ASN A 197 -5.99 -21.78 22.63
CA ASN A 197 -7.20 -22.56 22.36
C ASN A 197 -8.14 -21.93 21.31
N PRO A 198 -8.41 -20.62 21.31
CA PRO A 198 -9.17 -19.96 20.27
C PRO A 198 -8.54 -20.15 18.88
N LEU A 199 -7.22 -20.00 18.76
CA LEU A 199 -6.50 -20.21 17.51
C LEU A 199 -6.56 -21.68 17.05
N ALA A 200 -6.51 -22.64 17.98
CA ALA A 200 -6.66 -24.05 17.66
C ALA A 200 -8.08 -24.39 17.15
N THR A 201 -9.11 -23.66 17.62
CA THR A 201 -10.48 -23.79 17.10
C THR A 201 -10.58 -23.19 15.70
N GLN A 202 -10.01 -22.00 15.47
CA GLN A 202 -9.96 -21.38 14.14
C GLN A 202 -9.24 -22.29 13.13
N ALA A 203 -8.10 -22.89 13.50
CA ALA A 203 -7.39 -23.85 12.66
C ALA A 203 -8.23 -25.09 12.32
N ARG A 204 -9.19 -25.48 13.17
CA ARG A 204 -10.11 -26.59 12.86
C ARG A 204 -11.11 -26.19 11.78
N THR A 205 -11.65 -24.97 11.84
CA THR A 205 -12.57 -24.44 10.82
C THR A 205 -11.85 -24.34 9.48
N LEU A 206 -10.66 -23.74 9.45
CA LEU A 206 -9.81 -23.67 8.25
C LEU A 206 -9.51 -25.05 7.64
N LEU A 207 -9.32 -26.09 8.48
CA LEU A 207 -9.12 -27.45 7.99
C LEU A 207 -10.36 -28.03 7.30
N ALA A 208 -11.57 -27.67 7.76
CA ALA A 208 -12.82 -28.03 7.11
C ALA A 208 -12.95 -27.29 5.77
N ASP A 209 -12.74 -25.97 5.76
CA ASP A 209 -12.82 -25.15 4.56
C ASP A 209 -11.84 -25.63 3.47
N ALA A 210 -10.59 -25.92 3.85
CA ALA A 210 -9.60 -26.50 2.94
C ALA A 210 -9.98 -27.90 2.43
N SER A 211 -10.76 -28.67 3.21
CA SER A 211 -11.28 -29.97 2.75
C SER A 211 -12.39 -29.78 1.72
N ASP A 212 -13.25 -28.78 1.89
CA ASP A 212 -14.31 -28.46 0.94
C ASP A 212 -13.75 -27.93 -0.37
N ILE A 213 -12.70 -27.09 -0.32
CA ILE A 213 -11.96 -26.60 -1.50
C ILE A 213 -11.37 -27.79 -2.29
N ALA A 214 -10.73 -28.74 -1.61
CA ALA A 214 -10.20 -29.94 -2.25
C ALA A 214 -11.31 -30.81 -2.86
N GLY A 215 -12.47 -30.89 -2.20
CA GLY A 215 -13.65 -31.58 -2.73
C GLY A 215 -14.17 -30.96 -4.02
N LEU A 216 -14.35 -29.64 -4.04
CA LEU A 216 -14.81 -28.90 -5.22
C LEU A 216 -13.82 -29.03 -6.40
N ALA A 217 -12.53 -28.86 -6.14
CA ALA A 217 -11.51 -29.04 -7.17
C ALA A 217 -11.52 -30.47 -7.75
N GLY A 218 -11.69 -31.47 -6.88
CA GLY A 218 -11.80 -32.87 -7.29
C GLY A 218 -13.06 -33.18 -8.08
N GLU A 219 -14.19 -32.57 -7.74
CA GLU A 219 -15.44 -32.69 -8.50
C GLU A 219 -15.32 -32.06 -9.90
N GLU A 220 -14.78 -30.84 -9.99
CA GLU A 220 -14.53 -30.15 -11.25
C GLU A 220 -13.56 -30.95 -12.14
N ARG A 221 -12.46 -31.45 -11.55
CA ARG A 221 -11.50 -32.28 -12.28
C ARG A 221 -12.11 -33.60 -12.73
N ALA A 222 -12.96 -34.24 -11.93
CA ALA A 222 -13.65 -35.46 -12.32
C ALA A 222 -14.62 -35.24 -13.49
N LEU A 223 -15.25 -34.06 -13.58
CA LEU A 223 -16.06 -33.70 -14.73
C LEU A 223 -15.21 -33.55 -15.99
N LEU A 224 -14.08 -32.85 -15.91
CA LEU A 224 -13.13 -32.75 -17.03
C LEU A 224 -12.57 -34.12 -17.42
N ASP A 225 -12.28 -34.96 -16.43
CA ASP A 225 -11.75 -36.31 -16.65
C ASP A 225 -12.76 -37.26 -17.30
N SER A 226 -14.06 -36.95 -17.20
CA SER A 226 -15.13 -37.70 -17.86
C SER A 226 -15.25 -37.41 -19.37
N ILE A 227 -14.61 -36.34 -19.85
CA ILE A 227 -14.48 -36.02 -21.27
C ILE A 227 -13.28 -36.79 -21.83
N ASP A 228 -13.45 -37.48 -22.96
CA ASP A 228 -12.34 -38.19 -23.61
C ASP A 228 -11.22 -37.20 -23.98
N GLU A 229 -9.95 -37.59 -23.77
CA GLU A 229 -8.79 -36.70 -23.96
C GLU A 229 -8.69 -36.11 -25.38
N ALA A 230 -9.17 -36.86 -26.39
CA ALA A 230 -9.22 -36.41 -27.78
C ALA A 230 -10.36 -35.40 -28.06
N GLU A 231 -11.34 -35.31 -27.17
CA GLU A 231 -12.50 -34.41 -27.27
C GLU A 231 -12.37 -33.18 -26.36
N ARG A 232 -11.37 -33.16 -25.45
CA ARG A 232 -11.08 -31.99 -24.60
C ARG A 232 -10.51 -30.84 -25.44
N SER A 233 -10.99 -29.64 -25.16
CA SER A 233 -10.38 -28.41 -25.63
C SER A 233 -8.99 -28.19 -25.00
N PRO A 234 -8.14 -27.36 -25.61
CA PRO A 234 -6.86 -26.96 -25.00
C PRO A 234 -7.05 -26.31 -23.62
N GLU A 235 -8.10 -25.52 -23.44
CA GLU A 235 -8.43 -24.85 -22.18
C GLU A 235 -8.82 -25.85 -21.09
N GLU A 236 -9.66 -26.84 -21.42
CA GLU A 236 -10.05 -27.91 -20.48
C GLU A 236 -8.85 -28.78 -20.09
N THR A 237 -7.93 -29.01 -21.01
CA THR A 237 -6.69 -29.76 -20.73
C THR A 237 -5.80 -28.99 -19.76
N VAL A 238 -5.62 -27.68 -19.98
CA VAL A 238 -4.87 -26.81 -19.07
C VAL A 238 -5.55 -26.76 -17.70
N ARG A 239 -6.87 -26.55 -17.66
CA ARG A 239 -7.66 -26.48 -16.41
C ARG A 239 -7.54 -27.77 -15.60
N ALA A 240 -7.57 -28.95 -16.23
CA ALA A 240 -7.39 -30.22 -15.54
C ALA A 240 -6.01 -30.35 -14.86
N VAL A 241 -4.94 -29.88 -15.53
CA VAL A 241 -3.58 -29.85 -14.95
C VAL A 241 -3.49 -28.86 -13.79
N GLN A 242 -4.10 -27.67 -13.93
CA GLN A 242 -4.14 -26.67 -12.87
C GLN A 242 -4.86 -27.20 -11.62
N LEU A 243 -6.01 -27.86 -11.78
CA LEU A 243 -6.77 -28.48 -10.69
C LEU A 243 -5.99 -29.59 -10.00
N LEU A 244 -5.25 -30.41 -10.76
CA LEU A 244 -4.37 -31.44 -10.18
C LEU A 244 -3.26 -30.83 -9.30
N GLY A 245 -2.63 -29.75 -9.78
CA GLY A 245 -1.64 -28.99 -9.00
C GLY A 245 -2.26 -28.39 -7.73
N LEU A 246 -3.42 -27.75 -7.88
CA LEU A 246 -4.16 -27.14 -6.78
C LEU A 246 -4.49 -28.17 -5.69
N GLU A 247 -5.05 -29.33 -6.06
CA GLU A 247 -5.38 -30.41 -5.13
C GLU A 247 -4.14 -30.87 -4.32
N SER A 248 -2.99 -31.00 -4.98
CA SER A 248 -1.73 -31.39 -4.32
C SER A 248 -1.31 -30.38 -3.24
N HIS A 249 -1.37 -29.10 -3.57
CA HIS A 249 -1.03 -28.01 -2.66
C HIS A 249 -2.03 -27.85 -1.50
N VAL A 250 -3.34 -27.90 -1.78
CA VAL A 250 -4.37 -27.85 -0.73
C VAL A 250 -4.22 -29.02 0.25
N ASN A 251 -3.89 -30.22 -0.24
CA ASN A 251 -3.65 -31.36 0.65
C ASN A 251 -2.42 -31.19 1.54
N ARG A 252 -1.35 -30.57 1.06
CA ARG A 252 -0.19 -30.20 1.89
C ARG A 252 -0.53 -29.11 2.91
N ALA A 253 -1.29 -28.10 2.50
CA ALA A 253 -1.81 -27.09 3.41
C ALA A 253 -2.63 -27.71 4.55
N ARG A 254 -3.55 -28.64 4.25
CA ARG A 254 -4.35 -29.36 5.26
C ARG A 254 -3.48 -30.09 6.29
N GLN A 255 -2.40 -30.73 5.87
CA GLN A 255 -1.46 -31.39 6.78
C GLN A 255 -0.79 -30.36 7.71
N SER A 256 -0.32 -29.24 7.16
CA SER A 256 0.30 -28.15 7.93
C SER A 256 -0.67 -27.47 8.89
N ILE A 257 -1.92 -27.22 8.50
CA ILE A 257 -3.00 -26.68 9.37
C ILE A 257 -3.28 -27.64 10.52
N SER A 258 -3.39 -28.95 10.23
CA SER A 258 -3.60 -29.98 11.25
C SER A 258 -2.44 -30.04 12.26
N ASP A 259 -1.20 -29.96 11.78
CA ASP A 259 -0.01 -29.93 12.63
C ASP A 259 0.08 -28.66 13.47
N SER A 260 -0.21 -27.49 12.88
CA SER A 260 -0.28 -26.22 13.60
C SER A 260 -1.30 -26.29 14.74
N ARG A 261 -2.51 -26.77 14.44
CA ARG A 261 -3.57 -26.99 15.44
C ARG A 261 -3.13 -27.92 16.57
N ARG A 262 -2.47 -29.03 16.25
CA ARG A 262 -1.97 -29.98 17.26
C ARG A 262 -0.97 -29.31 18.19
N ARG A 263 -0.06 -28.49 17.64
CA ARG A 263 0.97 -27.75 18.39
C ARG A 263 0.40 -26.63 19.25
N LEU A 264 -0.61 -25.90 18.76
CA LEU A 264 -1.34 -24.90 19.55
C LEU A 264 -1.96 -25.54 20.80
N ARG A 265 -2.56 -26.73 20.66
CA ARG A 265 -3.15 -27.47 21.78
C ARG A 265 -2.14 -27.97 22.80
N THR A 266 -0.88 -28.16 22.40
CA THR A 266 0.21 -28.58 23.30
C THR A 266 1.03 -27.40 23.81
N GLY A 267 0.65 -26.16 23.51
CA GLY A 267 1.38 -24.96 23.94
C GLY A 267 2.65 -24.65 23.14
N GLU A 268 2.90 -25.35 22.03
CA GLU A 268 4.09 -25.19 21.19
C GLU A 268 3.92 -24.03 20.19
N GLY A 269 3.75 -22.79 20.69
CA GLY A 269 3.38 -21.62 19.89
C GLY A 269 4.31 -21.31 18.71
N GLU A 270 5.63 -21.28 18.91
CA GLU A 270 6.61 -21.03 17.84
C GLU A 270 6.57 -22.09 16.72
N ARG A 271 6.45 -23.36 17.12
CA ARG A 271 6.38 -24.47 16.16
C ARG A 271 5.02 -24.50 15.46
N ALA A 272 3.96 -24.10 16.16
CA ALA A 272 2.64 -23.89 15.56
C ALA A 272 2.66 -22.76 14.53
N HIS A 273 3.39 -21.68 14.82
CA HIS A 273 3.59 -20.54 13.92
C HIS A 273 4.31 -20.96 12.64
N ARG A 274 5.44 -21.67 12.73
CA ARG A 274 6.12 -22.23 11.54
C ARG A 274 5.20 -23.10 10.69
N ARG A 275 4.35 -23.93 11.31
CA ARG A 275 3.37 -24.75 10.58
C ARG A 275 2.20 -23.94 10.00
N ALA A 276 1.81 -22.85 10.65
CA ALA A 276 0.82 -21.93 10.10
C ALA A 276 1.37 -21.17 8.88
N ASP A 277 2.65 -20.76 8.90
CA ASP A 277 3.31 -20.16 7.74
C ASP A 277 3.45 -21.15 6.58
N ALA A 278 3.86 -22.40 6.85
CA ALA A 278 3.91 -23.45 5.83
C ALA A 278 2.52 -23.76 5.21
N ALA A 279 1.46 -23.71 6.02
CA ALA A 279 0.10 -23.84 5.51
C ALA A 279 -0.29 -22.69 4.58
N LEU A 280 0.04 -21.45 4.95
CA LEU A 280 -0.23 -20.26 4.14
C LEU A 280 0.50 -20.33 2.79
N ALA A 281 1.77 -20.75 2.81
CA ALA A 281 2.59 -20.93 1.61
C ALA A 281 1.94 -21.93 0.63
N GLU A 282 1.51 -23.09 1.12
CA GLU A 282 0.86 -24.11 0.27
C GLU A 282 -0.52 -23.65 -0.23
N LEU A 283 -1.30 -22.90 0.55
CA LEU A 283 -2.57 -22.33 0.05
C LEU A 283 -2.33 -21.29 -1.06
N LYS A 284 -1.32 -20.43 -0.92
CA LYS A 284 -0.94 -19.49 -1.99
C LYS A 284 -0.52 -20.24 -3.26
N ARG A 285 0.32 -21.27 -3.13
CA ARG A 285 0.75 -22.09 -4.29
C ARG A 285 -0.39 -22.83 -4.96
N ALA A 286 -1.40 -23.24 -4.20
CA ALA A 286 -2.64 -23.78 -4.75
C ALA A 286 -3.37 -22.75 -5.62
N TYR A 287 -3.46 -21.50 -5.14
CA TYR A 287 -4.12 -20.41 -5.86
C TYR A 287 -3.34 -20.03 -7.12
N GLU A 288 -2.01 -20.00 -7.03
CA GLU A 288 -1.10 -19.68 -8.15
C GLU A 288 -1.14 -20.70 -9.31
N GLN A 289 -1.69 -21.90 -9.09
CA GLN A 289 -1.97 -22.80 -10.21
C GLN A 289 -3.05 -22.23 -11.14
N LEU A 290 -3.96 -21.41 -10.61
CA LEU A 290 -5.07 -20.82 -11.35
C LEU A 290 -4.72 -19.45 -11.95
N LEU A 291 -3.58 -18.87 -11.56
CA LEU A 291 -3.19 -17.52 -11.95
C LEU A 291 -2.28 -17.49 -13.18
N HIS A 292 -2.32 -16.35 -13.88
CA HIS A 292 -1.33 -16.02 -14.89
C HIS A 292 0.07 -15.92 -14.25
N PRO A 293 1.15 -16.47 -14.86
CA PRO A 293 2.47 -16.50 -14.25
C PRO A 293 3.02 -15.12 -13.82
N VAL A 294 2.66 -14.05 -14.53
CA VAL A 294 3.06 -12.68 -14.16
C VAL A 294 2.43 -12.24 -12.84
N THR A 295 1.17 -12.60 -12.62
CA THR A 295 0.47 -12.33 -11.35
C THR A 295 1.17 -13.09 -10.22
N VAL A 296 1.62 -14.32 -10.48
CA VAL A 296 2.43 -15.11 -9.54
C VAL A 296 3.75 -14.40 -9.22
N LEU A 297 4.50 -13.89 -10.23
CA LEU A 297 5.74 -13.16 -9.99
C LEU A 297 5.53 -11.89 -9.15
N LYS A 298 4.46 -11.14 -9.40
CA LYS A 298 4.12 -9.96 -8.58
C LYS A 298 3.86 -10.35 -7.12
N ALA A 299 3.13 -11.45 -6.90
CA ALA A 299 2.89 -11.97 -5.55
C ALA A 299 4.18 -12.44 -4.86
N VAL A 300 5.07 -13.12 -5.60
CA VAL A 300 6.38 -13.53 -5.09
C VAL A 300 7.25 -12.31 -4.74
N ALA A 301 7.27 -11.27 -5.59
CA ALA A 301 8.01 -10.04 -5.31
C ALA A 301 7.50 -9.32 -4.04
N ALA A 302 6.18 -9.31 -3.82
CA ALA A 302 5.61 -8.76 -2.59
C ALA A 302 6.00 -9.57 -1.34
N ASP A 303 6.01 -10.91 -1.45
CA ASP A 303 6.44 -11.79 -0.37
C ASP A 303 7.94 -11.65 -0.07
N GLU A 304 8.77 -11.53 -1.11
CA GLU A 304 10.22 -11.30 -1.01
C GLU A 304 10.53 -9.93 -0.37
N LEU A 305 9.74 -8.90 -0.67
CA LEU A 305 9.87 -7.57 -0.05
C LEU A 305 9.54 -7.64 1.45
N SER A 306 8.45 -8.33 1.81
CA SER A 306 8.11 -8.57 3.22
C SER A 306 9.20 -9.37 3.93
N LEU A 307 9.78 -10.37 3.25
CA LEU A 307 10.88 -11.18 3.77
C LEU A 307 12.13 -10.33 4.01
N ALA A 308 12.54 -9.50 3.04
CA ALA A 308 13.67 -8.58 3.17
C ALA A 308 13.49 -7.62 4.36
N ALA A 309 12.28 -7.11 4.59
CA ALA A 309 11.99 -6.28 5.75
C ALA A 309 12.14 -7.04 7.09
N ASP A 310 11.72 -8.31 7.15
CA ASP A 310 11.93 -9.16 8.32
C ASP A 310 13.42 -9.51 8.53
N THR A 311 14.15 -9.81 7.47
CA THR A 311 15.60 -10.04 7.50
C THR A 311 16.36 -8.81 7.99
N SER A 312 15.98 -7.63 7.51
CA SER A 312 16.56 -6.36 7.97
C SER A 312 16.30 -6.13 9.45
N ARG A 313 15.07 -6.38 9.94
CA ARG A 313 14.77 -6.33 11.38
C ARG A 313 15.69 -7.27 12.18
N LEU A 314 15.84 -8.52 11.72
CA LEU A 314 16.72 -9.49 12.39
C LEU A 314 18.20 -9.07 12.36
N ALA A 315 18.68 -8.53 11.24
CA ALA A 315 20.04 -8.00 11.12
C ALA A 315 20.28 -6.86 12.13
N ASN A 316 19.34 -5.91 12.23
CA ASN A 316 19.42 -4.80 13.18
C ASN A 316 19.45 -5.28 14.64
N PHE A 317 18.67 -6.31 15.00
CA PHE A 317 18.74 -6.93 16.32
C PHE A 317 20.12 -7.55 16.61
N ASN A 318 20.77 -8.14 15.61
CA ASN A 318 22.09 -8.75 15.76
C ASN A 318 23.22 -7.70 15.85
N ASP A 319 23.12 -6.62 15.08
CA ASP A 319 24.13 -5.54 15.04
C ASP A 319 24.04 -4.61 16.27
N ALA A 320 22.85 -4.43 16.85
CA ALA A 320 22.66 -3.58 18.03
C ALA A 320 23.42 -4.05 19.29
N GLY A 321 24.03 -5.25 19.30
CA GLY A 321 25.08 -5.62 20.26
C GLY A 321 24.69 -5.68 21.74
N ILE A 322 23.44 -5.37 22.13
CA ILE A 322 22.99 -5.49 23.51
C ILE A 322 22.47 -6.91 23.76
N ARG A 323 23.40 -7.84 24.02
CA ARG A 323 23.07 -8.97 24.91
C ARG A 323 23.06 -8.43 26.33
N LEU A 324 21.88 -8.08 26.83
CA LEU A 324 21.72 -7.89 28.26
C LEU A 324 22.03 -9.23 28.93
N GLU A 325 23.08 -9.26 29.76
CA GLU A 325 23.03 -10.00 31.03
C GLU A 325 21.61 -9.83 31.58
N PRO A 326 20.93 -10.88 32.09
CA PRO A 326 19.52 -10.81 32.44
C PRO A 326 19.32 -9.68 33.45
N SER A 327 18.96 -8.49 32.97
CA SER A 327 18.64 -7.35 33.80
C SER A 327 17.25 -7.60 34.33
N GLU A 328 17.05 -7.38 35.62
CA GLU A 328 15.76 -7.50 36.29
C GLU A 328 14.69 -6.55 35.69
N ASP A 329 15.09 -5.64 34.80
CA ASP A 329 14.23 -4.82 33.96
C ASP A 329 13.91 -5.51 32.60
N ALA A 330 12.73 -6.12 32.51
CA ALA A 330 12.28 -6.99 31.42
C ALA A 330 11.94 -6.32 30.07
N ASN A 331 12.43 -5.11 29.77
CA ASN A 331 11.94 -4.29 28.64
C ASN A 331 12.96 -4.02 27.51
N ALA A 332 14.15 -4.58 27.54
CA ALA A 332 15.05 -4.57 26.38
C ALA A 332 15.12 -5.99 25.77
N ALA A 333 14.02 -6.35 25.10
CA ALA A 333 13.80 -7.66 24.53
C ALA A 333 14.59 -7.84 23.22
N GLY A 334 15.27 -8.99 23.07
CA GLY A 334 15.82 -9.45 21.80
C GLY A 334 14.74 -9.70 20.73
N PRO A 335 15.08 -10.25 19.57
CA PRO A 335 14.11 -10.51 18.51
C PRO A 335 12.96 -11.40 19.03
N PRO A 336 11.71 -11.20 18.59
CA PRO A 336 10.61 -12.09 18.91
C PRO A 336 10.97 -13.55 18.60
N GLY A 337 10.56 -14.51 19.43
CA GLY A 337 10.95 -15.92 19.28
C GLY A 337 10.58 -16.59 17.94
N TRP A 338 9.69 -15.97 17.16
CA TRP A 338 9.36 -16.39 15.80
C TRP A 338 10.30 -15.85 14.71
N LEU A 339 11.00 -14.75 14.97
CA LEU A 339 11.88 -14.07 14.02
C LEU A 339 13.30 -14.65 14.12
N THR A 340 13.54 -15.73 13.40
CA THR A 340 14.83 -16.45 13.39
C THR A 340 15.34 -16.64 11.97
N ALA A 341 16.66 -16.80 11.80
CA ALA A 341 17.23 -17.06 10.48
C ALA A 341 16.67 -18.34 9.84
N ASP A 342 16.48 -19.41 10.62
CA ASP A 342 15.81 -20.64 10.15
C ASP A 342 14.42 -20.37 9.57
N HIS A 343 13.60 -19.57 10.27
CA HIS A 343 12.25 -19.25 9.81
C HIS A 343 12.26 -18.40 8.53
N LEU A 344 13.17 -17.43 8.46
CA LEU A 344 13.35 -16.62 7.26
C LEU A 344 13.87 -17.47 6.09
N GLY A 345 14.74 -18.45 6.35
CA GLY A 345 15.20 -19.43 5.37
C GLY A 345 14.05 -20.27 4.81
N ASP A 346 13.15 -20.77 5.67
CA ASP A 346 11.93 -21.49 5.23
C ASP A 346 11.07 -20.62 4.29
N ARG A 347 10.97 -19.30 4.55
CA ARG A 347 10.23 -18.36 3.69
C ARG A 347 10.96 -18.04 2.40
N GLN A 348 12.28 -17.91 2.44
CA GLN A 348 13.12 -17.71 1.26
C GLN A 348 13.02 -18.90 0.31
N GLU A 349 13.04 -20.12 0.86
CA GLU A 349 12.88 -21.36 0.09
C GLU A 349 11.51 -21.42 -0.59
N ASP A 350 10.43 -20.98 0.07
CA ASP A 350 9.11 -20.90 -0.57
C ASP A 350 9.10 -19.94 -1.77
N ALA A 351 9.63 -18.72 -1.60
CA ALA A 351 9.75 -17.73 -2.68
C ALA A 351 10.62 -18.24 -3.83
N LEU A 352 11.72 -18.93 -3.51
CA LEU A 352 12.61 -19.58 -4.47
C LEU A 352 11.87 -20.65 -5.29
N VAL A 353 11.18 -21.59 -4.62
CA VAL A 353 10.48 -22.67 -5.31
C VAL A 353 9.38 -22.13 -6.23
N ARG A 354 8.62 -21.13 -5.78
CA ARG A 354 7.59 -20.47 -6.61
C ARG A 354 8.20 -19.77 -7.83
N SER A 355 9.34 -19.09 -7.66
CA SER A 355 10.07 -18.46 -8.78
C SER A 355 10.57 -19.50 -9.79
N VAL A 356 11.08 -20.65 -9.32
CA VAL A 356 11.51 -21.76 -10.18
C VAL A 356 10.35 -22.38 -10.96
N GLU A 357 9.17 -22.51 -10.35
CA GLU A 357 7.97 -22.99 -11.06
C GLU A 357 7.56 -22.03 -12.18
N VAL A 358 7.58 -20.72 -11.93
CA VAL A 358 7.30 -19.73 -12.98
C VAL A 358 8.37 -19.76 -14.08
N LEU A 359 9.65 -19.87 -13.70
CA LEU A 359 10.75 -19.97 -14.66
C LEU A 359 10.55 -21.17 -15.60
N ALA A 360 10.21 -22.34 -15.05
CA ALA A 360 9.94 -23.54 -15.85
C ALA A 360 8.74 -23.34 -16.81
N ARG A 361 7.69 -22.62 -16.38
CA ARG A 361 6.55 -22.27 -17.26
C ARG A 361 6.99 -21.35 -18.40
N PHE A 362 7.83 -20.36 -18.13
CA PHE A 362 8.37 -19.47 -19.17
C PHE A 362 9.29 -20.19 -20.15
N GLU A 363 10.18 -21.06 -19.68
CA GLU A 363 11.03 -21.88 -20.54
C GLU A 363 10.21 -22.82 -21.42
N SER A 364 9.14 -23.41 -20.88
CA SER A 364 8.21 -24.25 -21.62
C SER A 364 7.45 -23.46 -22.69
N ALA A 365 6.95 -22.27 -22.36
CA ALA A 365 6.29 -21.38 -23.30
C ALA A 365 7.24 -20.94 -24.43
N ALA A 366 8.48 -20.56 -24.09
CA ALA A 366 9.49 -20.14 -25.06
C ALA A 366 9.97 -21.27 -25.99
N SER A 367 9.85 -22.54 -25.54
CA SER A 367 10.24 -23.72 -26.31
C SER A 367 9.12 -24.25 -27.22
N THR A 368 7.90 -23.76 -27.06
CA THR A 368 6.74 -24.20 -27.85
C THR A 368 6.79 -23.52 -29.23
N PRO A 369 6.86 -24.27 -30.35
CA PRO A 369 6.87 -23.68 -31.68
C PRO A 369 5.54 -22.93 -31.93
N PRO A 370 5.59 -21.75 -32.61
CA PRO A 370 4.38 -20.99 -32.87
C PRO A 370 3.38 -21.84 -33.69
N PRO A 371 2.09 -21.84 -33.34
CA PRO A 371 1.07 -22.55 -34.10
C PRO A 371 1.01 -22.05 -35.55
N ALA A 372 0.57 -22.92 -36.46
CA ALA A 372 0.55 -22.65 -37.90
C ALA A 372 -0.28 -21.40 -38.25
N ALA A 373 0.24 -20.63 -39.22
CA ALA A 373 -0.31 -19.34 -39.64
C ALA A 373 -1.82 -19.39 -39.95
N GLY A 374 -2.60 -18.53 -39.30
CA GLY A 374 -4.04 -18.36 -39.55
C GLY A 374 -4.97 -18.38 -38.32
N THR A 375 -4.43 -18.57 -37.11
CA THR A 375 -5.19 -18.59 -35.84
C THR A 375 -4.60 -17.67 -34.77
N HIS A 376 -3.83 -16.65 -35.17
CA HIS A 376 -3.07 -15.82 -34.24
C HIS A 376 -3.96 -14.88 -33.43
N ASP A 377 -3.98 -15.09 -32.11
CA ASP A 377 -4.19 -14.02 -31.15
C ASP A 377 -2.85 -13.25 -31.00
N PRO A 378 -2.77 -11.97 -31.42
CA PRO A 378 -1.55 -11.17 -31.29
C PRO A 378 -1.12 -10.98 -29.83
N GLU A 379 -2.06 -11.06 -28.87
CA GLU A 379 -1.77 -10.96 -27.45
C GLU A 379 -1.00 -12.19 -26.93
N ALA A 380 -1.47 -13.40 -27.28
CA ALA A 380 -0.76 -14.64 -26.97
C ALA A 380 0.68 -14.66 -27.52
N ALA A 381 0.91 -14.10 -28.72
CA ALA A 381 2.25 -14.01 -29.30
C ALA A 381 3.16 -13.05 -28.49
N ARG A 382 2.63 -11.92 -28.02
CA ARG A 382 3.36 -10.99 -27.14
C ARG A 382 3.74 -11.64 -25.83
N LEU A 383 2.83 -12.40 -25.22
CA LEU A 383 3.09 -13.09 -23.95
C LEU A 383 4.24 -14.10 -24.06
N VAL A 384 4.37 -14.83 -25.18
CA VAL A 384 5.48 -15.76 -25.40
C VAL A 384 6.81 -15.02 -25.55
N VAL A 385 6.83 -13.89 -26.27
CA VAL A 385 8.04 -13.05 -26.39
C VAL A 385 8.44 -12.48 -25.04
N ALA A 386 7.48 -11.89 -24.30
CA ALA A 386 7.71 -11.36 -22.96
C ALA A 386 8.22 -12.44 -21.99
N ALA A 387 7.65 -13.65 -22.01
CA ALA A 387 8.12 -14.77 -21.20
C ALA A 387 9.57 -15.15 -21.51
N LYS A 388 9.94 -15.18 -22.80
CA LYS A 388 11.31 -15.47 -23.23
C LYS A 388 12.30 -14.37 -22.79
N GLU A 389 11.91 -13.11 -22.89
CA GLU A 389 12.72 -11.98 -22.44
C GLU A 389 12.80 -11.87 -20.90
N ALA A 390 11.79 -12.39 -20.18
CA ALA A 390 11.76 -12.45 -18.73
C ALA A 390 12.62 -13.59 -18.16
N THR A 391 12.96 -14.62 -18.95
CA THR A 391 13.75 -15.77 -18.50
C THR A 391 15.12 -15.36 -17.91
N PRO A 392 15.97 -14.55 -18.58
CA PRO A 392 17.28 -14.17 -18.00
C PRO A 392 17.18 -13.46 -16.64
N PRO A 393 16.41 -12.37 -16.46
CA PRO A 393 16.31 -11.71 -15.16
C PRO A 393 15.63 -12.60 -14.11
N LEU A 394 14.70 -13.49 -14.49
CA LEU A 394 14.13 -14.44 -13.54
C LEU A 394 15.14 -15.50 -13.07
N THR A 395 16.05 -15.93 -13.95
CA THR A 395 17.18 -16.80 -13.55
C THR A 395 18.11 -16.09 -12.56
N GLU A 396 18.44 -14.81 -12.81
CA GLU A 396 19.23 -14.01 -11.86
C GLU A 396 18.52 -13.90 -10.49
N ALA A 397 17.20 -13.71 -10.47
CA ALA A 397 16.42 -13.68 -9.24
C ALA A 397 16.50 -15.00 -8.48
N VAL A 398 16.32 -16.14 -9.17
CA VAL A 398 16.42 -17.48 -8.59
C VAL A 398 17.81 -17.76 -8.01
N GLU A 399 18.87 -17.30 -8.66
CA GLU A 399 20.24 -17.43 -8.15
C GLU A 399 20.46 -16.59 -6.88
N ALA A 400 20.02 -15.32 -6.89
CA ALA A 400 20.10 -14.44 -5.72
C ALA A 400 19.29 -15.00 -4.53
N MET A 401 18.07 -15.48 -4.75
CA MET A 401 17.26 -16.14 -3.72
C MET A 401 17.94 -17.37 -3.12
N ARG A 402 18.64 -18.17 -3.95
CA ARG A 402 19.42 -19.33 -3.47
C ARG A 402 20.60 -18.88 -2.61
N SER A 403 21.30 -17.82 -2.99
CA SER A 403 22.38 -17.22 -2.21
C SER A 403 21.86 -16.65 -0.88
N ALA A 404 20.71 -15.97 -0.90
CA ALA A 404 20.03 -15.49 0.31
C ALA A 404 19.71 -16.64 1.26
N ASN A 405 19.17 -17.75 0.75
CA ASN A 405 18.85 -18.91 1.57
C ASN A 405 20.11 -19.51 2.22
N GLN A 406 21.21 -19.65 1.46
CA GLN A 406 22.51 -20.10 2.00
C GLN A 406 23.11 -19.16 3.06
N ALA A 407 22.85 -17.85 2.96
CA ALA A 407 23.25 -16.89 3.98
C ALA A 407 22.40 -17.03 5.26
N LEU A 408 21.08 -17.24 5.12
CA LEU A 408 20.18 -17.50 6.25
C LEU A 408 20.51 -18.81 6.97
N GLU A 409 20.84 -19.89 6.23
CA GLU A 409 21.33 -21.15 6.80
C GLU A 409 22.62 -20.99 7.62
N ARG A 410 23.47 -20.02 7.23
CA ARG A 410 24.69 -19.64 7.96
C ARG A 410 24.44 -18.63 9.07
N ASN A 411 23.19 -18.22 9.29
CA ASN A 411 22.79 -17.19 10.25
C ASN A 411 23.48 -15.83 9.99
N GLU A 412 23.62 -15.46 8.71
CA GLU A 412 24.20 -14.20 8.22
C GLU A 412 23.09 -13.30 7.61
N PRO A 413 22.19 -12.70 8.42
CA PRO A 413 21.03 -11.95 7.90
C PRO A 413 21.41 -10.70 7.11
N ALA A 414 22.53 -10.04 7.43
CA ALA A 414 23.01 -8.89 6.65
C ALA A 414 23.41 -9.28 5.22
N SER A 415 24.12 -10.40 5.05
CA SER A 415 24.45 -10.97 3.74
C SER A 415 23.18 -11.40 2.99
N ALA A 416 22.26 -12.06 3.69
CA ALA A 416 20.99 -12.48 3.11
C ALA A 416 20.16 -11.30 2.59
N LEU A 417 20.14 -10.19 3.32
CA LEU A 417 19.43 -8.97 2.92
C LEU A 417 19.97 -8.42 1.59
N GLY A 418 21.29 -8.40 1.40
CA GLY A 418 21.90 -7.97 0.13
C GLY A 418 21.44 -8.81 -1.06
N GLU A 419 21.42 -10.13 -0.90
CA GLU A 419 20.96 -11.08 -1.92
C GLU A 419 19.44 -10.98 -2.17
N GLN A 420 18.63 -10.76 -1.13
CA GLN A 420 17.18 -10.51 -1.26
C GLN A 420 16.88 -9.23 -2.05
N VAL A 421 17.65 -8.16 -1.83
CA VAL A 421 17.54 -6.93 -2.63
C VAL A 421 17.92 -7.18 -4.09
N ALA A 422 18.97 -7.96 -4.35
CA ALA A 422 19.33 -8.35 -5.71
C ALA A 422 18.23 -9.19 -6.38
N ALA A 423 17.61 -10.12 -5.64
CA ALA A 423 16.47 -10.90 -6.11
C ALA A 423 15.28 -10.00 -6.48
N LEU A 424 14.92 -9.02 -5.64
CA LEU A 424 13.85 -8.06 -5.92
C LEU A 424 14.10 -7.23 -7.18
N GLN A 425 15.33 -6.77 -7.39
CA GLN A 425 15.72 -6.03 -8.61
C GLN A 425 15.66 -6.90 -9.87
N ALA A 426 15.98 -8.18 -9.75
CA ALA A 426 15.89 -9.14 -10.85
C ALA A 426 14.42 -9.51 -11.14
N LEU A 427 13.60 -9.74 -10.11
CA LEU A 427 12.16 -9.94 -10.25
C LEU A 427 11.47 -8.74 -10.90
N SER A 428 11.79 -7.51 -10.50
CA SER A 428 11.18 -6.33 -11.11
C SER A 428 11.52 -6.22 -12.60
N ARG A 429 12.77 -6.49 -12.99
CA ARG A 429 13.18 -6.56 -14.41
C ARG A 429 12.44 -7.65 -15.18
N ALA A 430 12.15 -8.79 -14.57
CA ALA A 430 11.36 -9.87 -15.18
C ALA A 430 9.88 -9.46 -15.35
N ILE A 431 9.27 -8.86 -14.32
CA ILE A 431 7.88 -8.37 -14.35
C ILE A 431 7.71 -7.26 -15.40
N GLU A 432 8.69 -6.37 -15.51
CA GLU A 432 8.68 -5.27 -16.47
C GLU A 432 8.62 -5.74 -17.93
N ARG A 433 9.02 -6.98 -18.25
CA ARG A 433 8.89 -7.53 -19.62
C ARG A 433 7.45 -7.70 -20.06
N PHE A 434 6.50 -7.67 -19.12
CA PHE A 434 5.07 -7.73 -19.37
C PHE A 434 4.37 -6.37 -19.26
N ALA A 435 5.13 -5.28 -19.12
CA ALA A 435 4.58 -3.93 -19.07
C ALA A 435 3.98 -3.49 -20.42
N GLY A 436 2.82 -2.85 -20.38
CA GLY A 436 2.20 -2.23 -21.54
C GLY A 436 2.77 -0.85 -21.84
N VAL A 437 2.21 -0.18 -22.85
CA VAL A 437 2.63 1.15 -23.30
C VAL A 437 2.58 2.18 -22.17
N ARG A 438 1.49 2.18 -21.40
CA ARG A 438 1.28 3.13 -20.29
C ARG A 438 2.30 2.90 -19.17
N GLU A 439 2.45 1.66 -18.71
CA GLU A 439 3.39 1.34 -17.63
C GLU A 439 4.83 1.66 -18.02
N LEU A 440 5.27 1.34 -19.25
CA LEU A 440 6.62 1.67 -19.70
C LEU A 440 6.89 3.18 -19.71
N ILE A 441 5.89 4.00 -20.08
CA ILE A 441 6.01 5.46 -20.03
C ILE A 441 6.21 5.94 -18.58
N GLU A 442 5.44 5.43 -17.62
CA GLU A 442 5.58 5.81 -16.21
C GLU A 442 6.92 5.40 -15.63
N LEU A 443 7.36 4.16 -15.89
CA LEU A 443 8.65 3.69 -15.39
C LEU A 443 9.79 4.51 -15.98
N ALA A 444 9.72 4.81 -17.29
CA ALA A 444 10.71 5.66 -17.94
C ALA A 444 10.72 7.08 -17.36
N HIS A 445 9.54 7.66 -17.15
CA HIS A 445 9.39 8.99 -16.58
C HIS A 445 9.94 9.07 -15.15
N ALA A 446 9.53 8.15 -14.28
CA ALA A 446 9.92 8.14 -12.87
C ALA A 446 11.44 7.99 -12.71
N GLU A 447 12.08 7.09 -13.48
CA GLU A 447 13.53 6.93 -13.41
C GLU A 447 14.28 8.10 -14.06
N GLN A 448 13.76 8.70 -15.14
CA GLN A 448 14.37 9.89 -15.74
C GLN A 448 14.28 11.11 -14.81
N ALA A 449 13.17 11.25 -14.08
CA ALA A 449 13.00 12.26 -13.04
C ALA A 449 13.98 12.02 -11.87
N GLU A 450 14.25 10.76 -11.52
CA GLU A 450 15.30 10.41 -10.54
C GLU A 450 16.69 10.84 -11.06
N ALA A 451 17.02 10.56 -12.33
CA ALA A 451 18.31 10.96 -12.91
C ALA A 451 18.52 12.48 -12.91
N THR A 452 17.49 13.25 -13.27
CA THR A 452 17.56 14.72 -13.22
C THR A 452 17.71 15.23 -11.78
N ALA A 453 16.97 14.66 -10.82
CA ALA A 453 17.12 14.99 -9.40
C ALA A 453 18.52 14.67 -8.83
N LEU A 454 19.14 13.56 -9.25
CA LEU A 454 20.52 13.20 -8.86
C LEU A 454 21.58 14.19 -9.41
N LEU A 455 21.25 14.90 -10.49
CA LEU A 455 22.13 15.89 -11.12
C LEU A 455 21.92 17.31 -10.57
N ASP A 456 20.89 17.52 -9.74
CA ASP A 456 20.59 18.81 -9.13
C ASP A 456 21.75 19.27 -8.22
N PRO A 457 22.28 20.50 -8.38
CA PRO A 457 23.31 21.06 -7.51
C PRO A 457 23.01 20.99 -6.01
N GLU A 458 21.74 21.06 -5.59
CA GLU A 458 21.34 21.10 -4.18
C GLU A 458 21.05 19.71 -3.56
N SER A 459 21.12 18.64 -4.36
CA SER A 459 20.90 17.28 -3.85
C SER A 459 21.90 16.93 -2.74
N ASP A 460 21.40 16.38 -1.62
CA ASP A 460 22.22 16.04 -0.46
C ASP A 460 22.81 14.64 -0.63
N LEU A 461 24.14 14.58 -0.79
CA LEU A 461 24.79 13.48 -1.51
C LEU A 461 25.91 12.81 -0.72
N GLN A 462 25.59 12.27 0.46
CA GLN A 462 26.38 11.12 0.94
C GLN A 462 26.24 9.91 0.00
N GLN A 463 25.22 9.91 -0.89
CA GLN A 463 24.96 8.90 -1.92
C GLN A 463 25.72 9.12 -3.26
N MET A 464 26.66 10.08 -3.35
CA MET A 464 27.30 10.36 -4.65
C MET A 464 28.37 9.38 -5.10
N GLU A 465 28.94 8.58 -4.21
CA GLU A 465 29.93 7.56 -4.59
C GLU A 465 29.35 6.54 -5.59
N ASP A 466 28.03 6.28 -5.52
CA ASP A 466 27.31 5.37 -6.42
C ASP A 466 26.48 6.08 -7.52
N SER A 467 26.45 7.42 -7.54
CA SER A 467 25.55 8.17 -8.44
C SER A 467 25.91 8.03 -9.92
N GLY A 468 27.20 7.92 -10.27
CA GLY A 468 27.60 7.69 -11.66
C GLY A 468 27.10 6.35 -12.19
N ALA A 469 27.27 5.28 -11.41
CA ALA A 469 26.75 3.95 -11.76
C ALA A 469 25.22 3.93 -11.80
N ARG A 470 24.55 4.66 -10.89
CA ARG A 470 23.10 4.83 -10.87
C ARG A 470 22.58 5.53 -12.12
N LEU A 471 23.20 6.64 -12.54
CA LEU A 471 22.83 7.37 -13.76
C LEU A 471 22.95 6.51 -15.00
N LEU A 472 24.05 5.74 -15.13
CA LEU A 472 24.24 4.81 -16.24
C LEU A 472 23.20 3.69 -16.24
N SER A 473 22.87 3.15 -15.05
CA SER A 473 21.80 2.16 -14.92
C SER A 473 20.44 2.71 -15.33
N ILE A 474 20.12 3.97 -15.00
CA ILE A 474 18.87 4.62 -15.41
C ILE A 474 18.86 4.81 -16.93
N ALA A 475 19.95 5.31 -17.51
CA ALA A 475 20.05 5.53 -18.95
C ALA A 475 19.82 4.23 -19.74
N ALA A 476 20.53 3.16 -19.38
CA ALA A 476 20.41 1.85 -20.03
C ALA A 476 19.00 1.25 -19.87
N ALA A 477 18.38 1.39 -18.69
CA ALA A 477 17.02 0.92 -18.47
C ALA A 477 16.00 1.69 -19.33
N ASN A 478 16.13 3.01 -19.41
CA ASN A 478 15.24 3.85 -20.22
C ASN A 478 15.42 3.62 -21.72
N GLU A 479 16.64 3.37 -22.20
CA GLU A 479 16.88 2.99 -23.59
C GLU A 479 16.12 1.69 -23.95
N ASP A 480 16.25 0.64 -23.13
CA ASP A 480 15.55 -0.63 -23.32
C ASP A 480 14.02 -0.48 -23.25
N ARG A 481 13.50 0.34 -22.32
CA ARG A 481 12.06 0.63 -22.22
C ARG A 481 11.54 1.33 -23.46
N LEU A 482 12.22 2.37 -23.92
CA LEU A 482 11.81 3.12 -25.11
C LEU A 482 11.90 2.27 -26.38
N ALA A 483 12.88 1.36 -26.47
CA ALA A 483 12.97 0.40 -27.57
C ALA A 483 11.76 -0.54 -27.60
N ARG A 484 11.35 -1.09 -26.45
CA ARG A 484 10.14 -1.90 -26.31
C ARG A 484 8.87 -1.08 -26.59
N LEU A 485 8.80 0.15 -26.09
CA LEU A 485 7.70 1.07 -26.35
C LEU A 485 7.50 1.28 -27.86
N ASN A 486 8.56 1.53 -28.62
CA ASN A 486 8.49 1.67 -30.07
C ASN A 486 7.97 0.40 -30.77
N SER A 487 8.32 -0.80 -30.27
CA SER A 487 7.80 -2.07 -30.78
C SER A 487 6.30 -2.22 -30.51
N LEU A 488 5.84 -1.90 -29.29
CA LEU A 488 4.42 -1.95 -28.94
C LEU A 488 3.58 -0.97 -29.78
N LEU A 489 4.06 0.27 -29.93
CA LEU A 489 3.41 1.29 -30.75
C LEU A 489 3.35 0.91 -32.23
N ALA A 490 4.39 0.23 -32.76
CA ALA A 490 4.37 -0.28 -34.12
C ALA A 490 3.28 -1.34 -34.31
N GLN A 491 3.08 -2.22 -33.34
CA GLN A 491 2.04 -3.24 -33.39
C GLN A 491 0.63 -2.64 -33.25
N GLU A 492 0.44 -1.57 -32.45
CA GLU A 492 -0.82 -0.81 -32.39
C GLU A 492 -1.18 -0.19 -33.75
N LEU A 493 -0.18 0.34 -34.48
CA LEU A 493 -0.37 0.88 -35.82
C LEU A 493 -0.72 -0.19 -36.86
N GLU A 494 -0.14 -1.38 -36.74
CA GLU A 494 -0.49 -2.52 -37.62
C GLU A 494 -1.91 -3.00 -37.35
N ALA A 495 -2.31 -3.13 -36.08
CA ALA A 495 -3.66 -3.54 -35.70
C ALA A 495 -4.75 -2.55 -36.14
N THR A 496 -4.43 -1.25 -36.18
CA THR A 496 -5.34 -0.20 -36.69
C THR A 496 -5.33 -0.07 -38.22
N GLY A 497 -4.49 -0.85 -38.92
CA GLY A 497 -4.25 -0.76 -40.36
C GLY A 497 -5.18 -1.58 -41.27
N ASP A 498 -5.95 -2.53 -40.72
CA ASP A 498 -6.75 -3.50 -41.50
C ASP A 498 -8.23 -3.11 -41.72
N GLY A 499 -8.68 -1.97 -41.20
CA GLY A 499 -9.98 -1.38 -41.57
C GLY A 499 -9.90 -0.75 -42.96
N GLU A 500 -10.53 -1.39 -43.95
CA GLU A 500 -10.58 -0.93 -45.35
C GLU A 500 -10.60 0.59 -45.49
N ALA A 501 -9.68 1.10 -46.31
CA ALA A 501 -9.58 2.49 -46.77
C ALA A 501 -10.83 2.93 -47.55
N GLY A 502 -11.96 3.00 -46.86
CA GLY A 502 -13.22 3.55 -47.34
C GLY A 502 -13.21 5.08 -47.23
N GLY A 503 -12.38 5.74 -48.04
CA GLY A 503 -12.58 7.13 -48.45
C GLY A 503 -12.69 8.22 -47.37
N ALA A 504 -12.22 8.01 -46.13
CA ALA A 504 -12.07 9.08 -45.14
C ALA A 504 -10.72 9.79 -45.37
N GLU A 505 -10.76 11.12 -45.52
CA GLU A 505 -9.61 11.97 -45.85
C GLU A 505 -8.66 12.20 -44.65
N GLU A 506 -9.03 11.73 -43.45
CA GLU A 506 -8.21 11.79 -42.22
C GLU A 506 -8.06 10.41 -41.55
N PRO A 507 -6.85 10.04 -41.09
CA PRO A 507 -6.63 8.80 -40.35
C PRO A 507 -7.36 8.82 -39.00
N PRO A 508 -7.81 7.67 -38.48
CA PRO A 508 -8.49 7.59 -37.20
C PRO A 508 -7.63 8.15 -36.05
N PRO A 509 -8.24 8.75 -35.02
CA PRO A 509 -7.52 9.46 -33.95
C PRO A 509 -6.52 8.56 -33.20
N GLU A 510 -6.82 7.27 -33.06
CA GLU A 510 -5.91 6.28 -32.46
C GLU A 510 -4.62 6.09 -33.27
N ARG A 511 -4.72 6.10 -34.59
CA ARG A 511 -3.58 6.00 -35.50
C ARG A 511 -2.72 7.26 -35.44
N GLN A 512 -3.35 8.43 -35.44
CA GLN A 512 -2.65 9.71 -35.28
C GLN A 512 -1.89 9.77 -33.94
N ARG A 513 -2.54 9.34 -32.85
CA ARG A 513 -1.92 9.24 -31.53
C ARG A 513 -0.72 8.31 -31.54
N ALA A 514 -0.85 7.10 -32.09
CA ALA A 514 0.27 6.16 -32.15
C ALA A 514 1.43 6.66 -33.04
N GLU A 515 1.14 7.39 -34.13
CA GLU A 515 2.18 8.04 -34.97
C GLU A 515 2.94 9.13 -34.21
N VAL A 516 2.23 10.02 -33.50
CA VAL A 516 2.85 11.05 -32.64
C VAL A 516 3.66 10.39 -31.52
N ALA A 517 3.12 9.34 -30.89
CA ALA A 517 3.80 8.58 -29.85
C ALA A 517 5.13 8.00 -30.33
N ARG A 518 5.19 7.48 -31.56
CA ARG A 518 6.45 6.97 -32.12
C ARG A 518 7.48 8.06 -32.38
N GLN A 519 7.05 9.23 -32.83
CA GLN A 519 7.94 10.38 -33.01
C GLN A 519 8.54 10.82 -31.67
N LEU A 520 7.70 10.98 -30.65
CA LEU A 520 8.14 11.34 -29.30
C LEU A 520 9.03 10.26 -28.67
N THR A 521 8.73 8.98 -28.90
CA THR A 521 9.58 7.87 -28.45
C THR A 521 10.95 7.93 -29.10
N ALA A 522 11.04 8.19 -30.41
CA ALA A 522 12.32 8.33 -31.10
C ALA A 522 13.13 9.55 -30.60
N SER A 523 12.46 10.68 -30.33
CA SER A 523 13.11 11.85 -29.73
C SER A 523 13.61 11.57 -28.31
N ALA A 524 12.81 10.88 -27.49
CA ALA A 524 13.23 10.46 -26.15
C ALA A 524 14.44 9.51 -26.20
N GLN A 525 14.46 8.56 -27.15
CA GLN A 525 15.58 7.63 -27.33
C GLN A 525 16.88 8.36 -27.66
N ASP A 526 16.86 9.29 -28.62
CA ASP A 526 18.03 10.08 -28.98
C ASP A 526 18.55 10.89 -27.78
N ALA A 527 17.65 11.49 -26.99
CA ALA A 527 18.01 12.24 -25.80
C ALA A 527 18.60 11.34 -24.69
N VAL A 528 18.01 10.15 -24.45
CA VAL A 528 18.54 9.16 -23.48
C VAL A 528 19.92 8.66 -23.91
N GLN A 529 20.13 8.39 -25.20
CA GLN A 529 21.43 7.98 -25.72
C GLN A 529 22.49 9.06 -25.51
N ARG A 530 22.15 10.34 -25.80
CA ARG A 530 23.04 11.47 -25.52
C ARG A 530 23.31 11.65 -24.02
N PHE A 531 22.31 11.40 -23.18
CA PHE A 531 22.45 11.41 -21.72
C PHE A 531 23.44 10.33 -21.27
N GLU A 532 23.32 9.10 -21.78
CA GLU A 532 24.24 8.01 -21.48
C GLU A 532 25.67 8.34 -21.93
N GLU A 533 25.87 8.78 -23.17
CA GLU A 533 27.18 9.14 -23.70
C GLU A 533 27.88 10.20 -22.85
N ARG A 534 27.12 11.20 -22.38
CA ARG A 534 27.63 12.25 -21.48
C ARG A 534 27.90 11.72 -20.08
N ALA A 535 27.01 10.89 -19.53
CA ALA A 535 27.21 10.27 -18.23
C ALA A 535 28.48 9.40 -18.22
N ILE A 536 28.77 8.65 -19.29
CA ILE A 536 30.01 7.89 -19.44
C ILE A 536 31.22 8.81 -19.53
N ALA A 537 31.16 9.85 -20.37
CA ALA A 537 32.27 10.78 -20.58
C ALA A 537 32.65 11.53 -19.29
N GLU A 538 31.65 11.83 -18.45
CA GLU A 538 31.82 12.59 -17.20
C GLU A 538 31.85 11.70 -15.95
N ALA A 539 31.77 10.36 -16.07
CA ALA A 539 31.66 9.44 -14.94
C ALA A 539 32.77 9.62 -13.90
N ASP A 540 34.02 9.75 -14.38
CA ASP A 540 35.19 10.00 -13.54
C ASP A 540 35.11 11.34 -12.79
N ALA A 541 34.58 12.37 -13.44
CA ALA A 541 34.40 13.69 -12.83
C ALA A 541 33.28 13.65 -11.79
N LEU A 542 32.14 13.04 -12.12
CA LEU A 542 30.99 12.88 -11.24
C LEU A 542 31.31 12.02 -10.00
N GLY A 543 32.07 10.94 -10.15
CA GLY A 543 32.48 10.08 -9.04
C GLY A 543 33.40 10.78 -8.04
N ARG A 544 34.10 11.85 -8.46
CA ARG A 544 34.91 12.70 -7.57
C ARG A 544 34.12 13.83 -6.91
N CYS A 545 32.84 14.02 -7.26
CA CYS A 545 32.01 15.11 -6.73
C CYS A 545 31.46 14.83 -5.33
N SER A 546 32.31 14.34 -4.42
CA SER A 546 31.98 14.12 -3.01
C SER A 546 32.62 15.19 -2.10
N GLY A 547 32.02 15.41 -0.93
CA GLY A 547 32.55 16.32 0.09
C GLY A 547 32.82 17.76 -0.42
N ALA A 548 34.02 18.27 -0.12
CA ALA A 548 34.41 19.64 -0.44
C ALA A 548 34.61 19.91 -1.95
N GLU A 549 34.76 18.88 -2.78
CA GLU A 549 34.95 19.00 -4.23
C GLU A 549 33.64 19.22 -4.99
N ARG A 550 32.48 19.11 -4.34
CA ARG A 550 31.14 19.37 -4.92
C ARG A 550 31.02 20.76 -5.56
N ALA A 551 31.59 21.77 -4.92
CA ALA A 551 31.58 23.15 -5.41
C ALA A 551 32.74 23.45 -6.38
N SER A 552 33.50 22.44 -6.80
CA SER A 552 34.57 22.62 -7.78
C SER A 552 33.99 22.91 -9.16
N GLU A 553 34.69 23.74 -9.92
CA GLU A 553 34.30 24.07 -11.29
C GLU A 553 34.19 22.83 -12.21
N PRO A 554 35.09 21.82 -12.14
CA PRO A 554 34.94 20.58 -12.90
C PRO A 554 33.66 19.83 -12.56
N CYS A 555 33.25 19.77 -11.29
CA CYS A 555 32.02 19.10 -10.87
C CYS A 555 30.77 19.80 -11.39
N ARG A 556 30.72 21.14 -11.33
CA ARG A 556 29.62 21.91 -11.93
C ARG A 556 29.52 21.69 -13.43
N GLN A 557 30.65 21.71 -14.13
CA GLN A 557 30.70 21.49 -15.58
C GLN A 557 30.22 20.08 -15.95
N ALA A 558 30.75 19.05 -15.29
CA ALA A 558 30.35 17.66 -15.49
C ALA A 558 28.84 17.46 -15.25
N ARG A 559 28.30 17.95 -14.12
CA ARG A 559 26.86 17.88 -13.84
C ARG A 559 26.04 18.59 -14.91
N SER A 560 26.40 19.82 -15.27
CA SER A 560 25.66 20.59 -16.28
C SER A 560 25.66 19.92 -17.66
N ALA A 561 26.78 19.26 -18.04
CA ALA A 561 26.91 18.57 -19.31
C ALA A 561 26.04 17.32 -19.42
N VAL A 562 25.79 16.64 -18.28
CA VAL A 562 24.91 15.47 -18.19
C VAL A 562 23.45 15.87 -17.98
N HIS A 563 23.19 16.95 -17.24
CA HIS A 563 21.84 17.42 -16.92
C HIS A 563 21.05 17.85 -18.17
N ALA A 564 21.67 18.56 -19.12
CA ALA A 564 20.98 19.04 -20.31
C ALA A 564 20.30 17.93 -21.14
N PRO A 565 20.99 16.86 -21.57
CA PRO A 565 20.34 15.75 -22.27
C PRO A 565 19.39 14.95 -21.37
N ALA A 566 19.64 14.87 -20.06
CA ALA A 566 18.73 14.19 -19.14
C ALA A 566 17.37 14.90 -19.03
N ASP A 567 17.37 16.23 -19.02
CA ASP A 567 16.17 17.08 -18.97
C ASP A 567 15.40 17.07 -20.30
N GLU A 568 16.12 17.03 -21.43
CA GLU A 568 15.52 16.86 -22.75
C GLU A 568 14.80 15.51 -22.87
N ALA A 569 15.43 14.43 -22.40
CA ALA A 569 14.80 13.11 -22.34
C ALA A 569 13.54 13.12 -21.46
N LEU A 570 13.62 13.74 -20.28
CA LEU A 570 12.47 13.88 -19.38
C LEU A 570 11.31 14.61 -20.05
N THR A 571 11.60 15.68 -20.82
CA THR A 571 10.60 16.46 -21.54
C THR A 571 9.85 15.60 -22.57
N HIS A 572 10.55 14.84 -23.40
CA HIS A 572 9.90 13.98 -24.39
C HIS A 572 9.10 12.84 -23.77
N ILE A 573 9.59 12.26 -22.67
CA ILE A 573 8.84 11.25 -21.93
C ILE A 573 7.60 11.85 -21.26
N ALA A 574 7.68 13.09 -20.75
CA ALA A 574 6.51 13.80 -20.21
C ALA A 574 5.47 14.12 -21.30
N GLU A 575 5.90 14.42 -22.53
CA GLU A 575 5.01 14.57 -23.69
C GLU A 575 4.32 13.24 -24.05
N LEU A 576 5.04 12.11 -24.03
CA LEU A 576 4.44 10.77 -24.14
C LEU A 576 3.40 10.53 -23.06
N ARG A 577 3.70 10.93 -21.81
CA ARG A 577 2.75 10.80 -20.71
C ARG A 577 1.49 11.65 -20.94
N ARG A 578 1.61 12.88 -21.41
CA ARG A 578 0.46 13.73 -21.78
C ARG A 578 -0.39 13.13 -22.88
N LEU A 579 0.22 12.40 -23.82
CA LEU A 579 -0.49 11.73 -24.89
C LEU A 579 -1.25 10.49 -24.40
N TYR A 580 -0.75 9.81 -23.37
CA TYR A 580 -1.32 8.55 -22.88
C TYR A 580 -2.20 8.63 -21.64
N TYR A 581 -2.10 9.72 -20.89
CA TYR A 581 -2.82 9.93 -19.64
C TYR A 581 -3.79 11.10 -19.79
N THR A 582 -5.01 10.91 -19.28
CA THR A 582 -6.04 11.93 -19.28
C THR A 582 -5.62 13.10 -18.39
N ILE A 583 -6.12 14.30 -18.69
CA ILE A 583 -5.85 15.49 -17.86
C ILE A 583 -6.27 15.26 -16.40
N VAL A 584 -7.33 14.48 -16.17
CA VAL A 584 -7.78 14.12 -14.81
C VAL A 584 -6.74 13.27 -14.08
N GLU A 585 -6.07 12.34 -14.75
CA GLU A 585 -4.99 11.54 -14.15
C GLU A 585 -3.77 12.41 -13.80
N HIS A 586 -3.37 13.32 -14.69
CA HIS A 586 -2.30 14.29 -14.41
C HIS A 586 -2.63 15.19 -13.22
N LEU A 587 -3.89 15.61 -13.09
CA LEU A 587 -4.33 16.40 -11.94
C LEU A 587 -4.33 15.59 -10.64
N ARG A 588 -4.77 14.33 -10.66
CA ARG A 588 -4.73 13.45 -9.48
C ARG A 588 -3.30 13.26 -9.00
N GLU A 589 -2.37 13.05 -9.93
CA GLU A 589 -0.97 12.89 -9.59
C GLU A 589 -0.33 14.18 -9.06
N LEU A 590 -0.59 15.32 -9.71
CA LEU A 590 -0.14 16.61 -9.22
C LEU A 590 -0.65 16.86 -7.78
N GLY A 591 -1.90 16.49 -7.49
CA GLY A 591 -2.48 16.56 -6.15
C GLY A 591 -1.75 15.67 -5.14
N MET A 592 -1.38 14.43 -5.53
CA MET A 592 -0.61 13.53 -4.67
C MET A 592 0.81 14.03 -4.40
N ALA A 593 1.52 14.50 -5.44
CA ALA A 593 2.86 15.04 -5.31
C ALA A 593 2.87 16.31 -4.42
N GLN A 594 1.85 17.17 -4.60
CA GLN A 594 1.65 18.36 -3.78
C GLN A 594 1.41 18.01 -2.30
N ALA A 595 0.60 16.98 -2.01
CA ALA A 595 0.38 16.49 -0.65
C ALA A 595 1.68 15.99 0.00
N GLU A 596 2.50 15.24 -0.73
CA GLU A 596 3.79 14.77 -0.21
C GLU A 596 4.74 15.93 0.10
N THR A 597 4.75 16.97 -0.74
CA THR A 597 5.60 18.15 -0.52
C THR A 597 5.10 19.00 0.64
N HIS A 598 3.79 19.10 0.82
CA HIS A 598 3.18 19.69 2.01
C HIS A 598 3.62 18.96 3.29
N ASP A 599 3.52 17.63 3.31
CA ASP A 599 3.91 16.83 4.48
C ASP A 599 5.39 17.03 4.84
N ARG A 600 6.28 17.03 3.84
CA ARG A 600 7.72 17.31 4.05
C ARG A 600 7.97 18.74 4.56
N THR A 601 7.26 19.72 4.00
CA THR A 601 7.35 21.12 4.44
C THR A 601 6.93 21.26 5.91
N ALA A 602 5.87 20.55 6.31
CA ALA A 602 5.35 20.56 7.67
C ALA A 602 6.32 19.91 8.67
N THR A 603 6.97 18.79 8.29
CA THR A 603 7.99 18.15 9.13
C THR A 603 9.17 19.10 9.39
N VAL A 604 9.75 19.68 8.34
CA VAL A 604 10.90 20.58 8.49
C VAL A 604 10.54 21.84 9.29
N GLN A 605 9.34 22.40 9.12
CA GLN A 605 8.90 23.54 9.93
C GLN A 605 8.75 23.16 11.42
N PHE A 606 8.26 21.96 11.70
CA PHE A 606 8.09 21.46 13.07
C PHE A 606 9.44 21.31 13.76
N GLU A 607 10.41 20.65 13.12
CA GLU A 607 11.76 20.47 13.65
C GLU A 607 12.47 21.81 13.88
N ARG A 608 12.29 22.79 12.99
CA ARG A 608 12.86 24.12 13.13
C ARG A 608 12.29 24.88 14.33
N LYS A 609 10.97 24.76 14.58
CA LYS A 609 10.31 25.38 15.74
C LYS A 609 10.73 24.71 17.06
N ASP A 610 10.94 23.40 17.07
CA ASP A 610 11.45 22.68 18.25
C ASP A 610 12.91 23.04 18.56
N ALA A 611 13.74 23.23 17.53
CA ALA A 611 15.11 23.72 17.68
C ALA A 611 15.18 25.17 18.21
N GLU A 612 14.27 26.05 17.79
CA GLU A 612 14.16 27.42 18.32
C GLU A 612 13.59 27.45 19.76
N GLY A 613 12.73 26.50 20.13
CA GLY A 613 12.19 26.36 21.49
C GLY A 613 13.19 25.77 22.51
N ALA A 614 14.21 25.05 22.05
CA ALA A 614 15.24 24.44 22.89
C ALA A 614 16.44 25.36 23.19
N ALA A 615 16.53 26.55 22.58
CA ALA A 615 17.61 27.49 22.83
C ALA A 615 17.35 28.32 24.11
N PRO A 616 18.20 28.21 25.17
CA PRO A 616 18.04 29.04 26.35
C PRO A 616 18.36 30.50 26.02
N ALA A 617 17.46 31.40 26.43
CA ALA A 617 17.65 32.84 26.34
C ALA A 617 18.95 33.27 27.06
N ALA A 618 20.00 33.56 26.30
CA ALA A 618 21.22 34.17 26.82
C ALA A 618 21.72 35.27 25.86
N SER A 619 21.47 36.51 26.27
CA SER A 619 22.28 37.74 26.09
C SER A 619 22.77 38.12 24.68
N GLU A 620 22.25 39.27 24.23
CA GLU A 620 22.85 40.15 23.24
C GLU A 620 24.31 40.51 23.59
N GLU A 621 25.30 40.01 22.83
CA GLU A 621 26.57 40.70 22.54
C GLU A 621 27.19 40.12 21.25
N PRO A 622 27.79 40.94 20.35
CA PRO A 622 28.36 40.46 19.10
C PRO A 622 29.86 40.15 19.28
N ALA A 623 30.27 38.91 19.02
CA ALA A 623 31.68 38.55 18.94
C ALA A 623 31.99 37.79 17.64
N ALA A 624 32.95 38.33 16.90
CA ALA A 624 33.49 37.78 15.67
C ALA A 624 34.46 36.61 15.93
N SER A 625 34.51 35.70 14.95
CA SER A 625 35.60 34.78 14.56
C SER A 625 36.28 33.92 15.63
N GLU A 626 36.12 32.59 15.54
CA GLU A 626 37.14 31.63 15.08
C GLU A 626 36.67 30.19 15.39
N ALA A 627 36.77 29.30 14.41
CA ALA A 627 36.51 27.87 14.56
C ALA A 627 37.57 27.19 15.43
N PRO A 628 37.23 26.01 16.00
CA PRO A 628 38.05 24.86 15.65
C PRO A 628 37.22 23.66 15.21
N ALA A 629 37.83 22.93 14.29
CA ALA A 629 37.40 21.64 13.77
C ALA A 629 37.53 20.52 14.81
N ASP A 630 36.86 19.42 14.50
CA ASP A 630 37.04 18.05 15.00
C ASP A 630 36.08 17.58 16.10
N GLY A 631 35.23 16.60 15.76
CA GLY A 631 34.22 16.01 16.64
C GLY A 631 32.95 15.54 15.91
N GLY A 632 33.08 14.70 14.89
CA GLY A 632 31.95 14.10 14.18
C GLY A 632 31.20 13.07 15.03
N ALA A 633 29.96 13.40 15.38
CA ALA A 633 28.93 12.42 15.74
C ALA A 633 27.99 12.25 14.52
N PRO A 634 27.62 11.04 14.11
CA PRO A 634 26.73 10.83 12.98
C PRO A 634 25.28 11.03 13.43
N SER A 635 24.68 12.15 13.05
CA SER A 635 23.22 12.31 13.03
C SER A 635 22.73 11.70 11.71
N ASN A 636 22.35 10.43 11.77
CA ASN A 636 21.50 9.80 10.77
C ASN A 636 20.09 10.33 11.01
N ASP A 637 19.57 11.15 10.10
CA ASP A 637 18.20 11.13 9.60
C ASP A 637 18.15 12.05 8.38
N GLY A 638 17.95 11.45 7.21
CA GLY A 638 18.05 12.11 5.92
C GLY A 638 16.78 12.88 5.58
N GLU A 639 16.75 14.17 5.93
CA GLU A 639 15.72 15.09 5.42
C GLU A 639 16.32 16.16 4.49
N PRO A 640 15.64 16.47 3.38
CA PRO A 640 16.17 17.36 2.35
C PRO A 640 16.25 18.82 2.85
N PRO A 641 17.28 19.58 2.47
CA PRO A 641 17.39 20.98 2.84
C PRO A 641 16.20 21.80 2.28
N PRO A 642 15.85 22.95 2.90
CA PRO A 642 14.74 23.81 2.49
C PRO A 642 14.70 24.15 0.99
N GLY A 643 15.87 24.32 0.36
CA GLY A 643 15.99 24.59 -1.07
C GLY A 643 15.45 23.47 -1.97
N ALA A 644 15.65 22.21 -1.59
CA ALA A 644 15.13 21.07 -2.34
C ALA A 644 13.60 20.97 -2.26
N ILE A 645 12.99 21.39 -1.14
CA ILE A 645 11.53 21.49 -1.00
C ILE A 645 11.00 22.63 -1.89
N ALA A 646 11.69 23.77 -1.92
CA ALA A 646 11.34 24.91 -2.77
C ALA A 646 11.38 24.57 -4.28
N ALA A 647 12.43 23.87 -4.72
CA ALA A 647 12.59 23.42 -6.10
C ALA A 647 11.48 22.45 -6.52
N ARG A 648 11.16 21.49 -5.64
CA ARG A 648 10.04 20.55 -5.86
C ARG A 648 8.70 21.28 -5.97
N GLN A 649 8.44 22.21 -5.06
CA GLN A 649 7.23 23.04 -5.09
C GLN A 649 7.13 23.86 -6.39
N GLY A 650 8.25 24.36 -6.91
CA GLY A 650 8.31 25.06 -8.20
C GLY A 650 8.02 24.15 -9.40
N SER A 651 8.49 22.90 -9.37
CA SER A 651 8.18 21.89 -10.40
C SER A 651 6.69 21.57 -10.46
N HIS A 652 6.01 21.49 -9.30
CA HIS A 652 4.56 21.33 -9.26
C HIS A 652 3.83 22.50 -9.90
N ALA A 653 4.27 23.73 -9.60
CA ALA A 653 3.68 24.93 -10.17
C ALA A 653 3.81 24.96 -11.70
N ALA A 654 4.97 24.60 -12.24
CA ALA A 654 5.19 24.49 -13.68
C ALA A 654 4.31 23.41 -14.33
N THR A 655 4.11 22.28 -13.63
CA THR A 655 3.22 21.21 -14.08
C THR A 655 1.76 21.68 -14.09
N ALA A 656 1.32 22.39 -13.05
CA ALA A 656 0.00 22.99 -12.96
C ALA A 656 -0.25 24.00 -14.11
N ASP A 657 0.72 24.87 -14.40
CA ASP A 657 0.63 25.81 -15.53
C ASP A 657 0.45 25.10 -16.87
N ALA A 658 1.19 24.01 -17.10
CA ALA A 658 1.07 23.20 -18.31
C ALA A 658 -0.31 22.55 -18.43
N ILE A 659 -0.85 22.01 -17.33
CA ILE A 659 -2.20 21.42 -17.30
C ILE A 659 -3.27 22.49 -17.55
N ALA A 660 -3.15 23.66 -16.92
CA ALA A 660 -4.04 24.78 -17.13
C ALA A 660 -4.05 25.25 -18.59
N ALA A 661 -2.88 25.33 -19.23
CA ALA A 661 -2.76 25.68 -20.64
C ALA A 661 -3.43 24.64 -21.55
N ALA A 662 -3.24 23.35 -21.26
CA ALA A 662 -3.90 22.27 -22.00
C ALA A 662 -5.43 22.34 -21.87
N LEU A 663 -5.96 22.54 -20.66
CA LEU A 663 -7.40 22.70 -20.42
C LEU A 663 -7.98 23.93 -21.12
N ALA A 664 -7.22 25.04 -21.17
CA ALA A 664 -7.63 26.23 -21.90
C ALA A 664 -7.68 25.98 -23.41
N ALA A 665 -6.69 25.27 -23.97
CA ALA A 665 -6.69 24.88 -25.38
C ALA A 665 -7.88 23.97 -25.73
N GLU A 666 -8.22 23.02 -24.85
CA GLU A 666 -9.39 22.14 -25.02
C GLU A 666 -10.71 22.93 -24.96
N ALA A 667 -10.79 23.92 -24.06
CA ALA A 667 -11.92 24.83 -23.97
C ALA A 667 -12.09 25.68 -25.24
N ASP A 668 -10.99 26.16 -25.83
CA ASP A 668 -11.01 26.93 -27.07
C ASP A 668 -11.42 26.05 -28.27
N ALA A 669 -10.90 24.82 -28.36
CA ALA A 669 -11.24 23.86 -29.40
C ALA A 669 -12.73 23.44 -29.37
N THR A 670 -13.30 23.29 -28.17
CA THR A 670 -14.72 22.94 -27.98
C THR A 670 -15.67 24.14 -28.13
N SER A 671 -15.16 25.37 -28.09
CA SER A 671 -15.92 26.61 -28.30
C SER A 671 -16.24 26.89 -29.78
N THR A 672 -15.62 26.16 -30.71
CA THR A 672 -15.96 26.18 -32.15
C THR A 672 -17.18 25.30 -32.43
N PRO A 673 -18.35 25.85 -32.82
CA PRO A 673 -19.56 25.06 -32.98
C PRO A 673 -19.46 24.12 -34.19
N ASN A 674 -19.35 22.82 -33.93
CA ASN A 674 -19.51 21.79 -34.95
C ASN A 674 -21.01 21.45 -35.09
N PRO A 675 -21.67 21.77 -36.23
CA PRO A 675 -23.10 21.54 -36.40
C PRO A 675 -23.35 20.05 -36.70
N GLY A 676 -23.33 19.18 -35.67
CA GLY A 676 -23.58 17.76 -35.87
C GLY A 676 -23.69 16.84 -34.66
N GLN A 677 -23.20 17.21 -33.47
CA GLN A 677 -23.22 16.31 -32.30
C GLN A 677 -24.23 16.79 -31.24
N GLY A 678 -25.36 16.09 -31.16
CA GLY A 678 -26.25 16.14 -30.01
C GLY A 678 -25.92 14.99 -29.05
N GLY A 679 -25.70 15.31 -27.76
CA GLY A 679 -25.78 14.30 -26.70
C GLY A 679 -24.71 14.29 -25.60
N ALA A 680 -24.23 15.43 -25.10
CA ALA A 680 -23.73 15.64 -23.71
C ALA A 680 -23.34 17.12 -23.57
N ALA A 681 -23.52 17.72 -22.39
CA ALA A 681 -22.92 19.03 -22.14
C ALA A 681 -21.39 18.87 -22.14
N PRO A 682 -20.62 19.66 -22.90
CA PRO A 682 -19.17 19.56 -22.89
C PRO A 682 -18.64 19.80 -21.47
N PRO A 683 -17.59 19.11 -21.02
CA PRO A 683 -16.96 19.37 -19.74
C PRO A 683 -16.61 20.86 -19.61
N PRO A 684 -16.70 21.46 -18.41
CA PRO A 684 -16.39 22.87 -18.19
C PRO A 684 -14.86 23.09 -18.17
N PHE A 685 -14.18 22.76 -19.28
CA PHE A 685 -12.73 22.86 -19.43
C PHE A 685 -12.19 24.26 -19.11
N ALA A 686 -12.93 25.31 -19.47
CA ALA A 686 -12.56 26.69 -19.13
C ALA A 686 -12.57 26.97 -17.63
N GLU A 687 -13.48 26.35 -16.89
CA GLU A 687 -13.59 26.48 -15.43
C GLU A 687 -12.52 25.65 -14.74
N ALA A 688 -12.31 24.40 -15.18
CA ALA A 688 -11.21 23.58 -14.71
C ALA A 688 -9.85 24.26 -14.96
N ALA A 689 -9.65 24.89 -16.13
CA ALA A 689 -8.44 25.67 -16.41
C ALA A 689 -8.26 26.89 -15.50
N ARG A 690 -9.32 27.44 -14.92
CA ARG A 690 -9.22 28.53 -13.92
C ARG A 690 -8.80 27.99 -12.56
N GLU A 691 -9.42 26.90 -12.12
CA GLU A 691 -9.06 26.23 -10.86
C GLU A 691 -7.58 25.81 -10.87
N VAL A 692 -7.11 25.17 -11.95
CA VAL A 692 -5.70 24.77 -12.04
C VAL A 692 -4.74 25.96 -12.05
N ARG A 693 -5.12 27.10 -12.64
CA ARG A 693 -4.32 28.35 -12.56
C ARG A 693 -4.25 28.92 -11.15
N GLN A 694 -5.34 28.81 -10.39
CA GLN A 694 -5.34 29.23 -8.99
C GLN A 694 -4.40 28.32 -8.19
N ALA A 695 -4.49 27.00 -8.39
CA ALA A 695 -3.54 26.06 -7.80
C ALA A 695 -2.08 26.40 -8.13
N ALA A 696 -1.77 26.64 -9.41
CA ALA A 696 -0.43 27.03 -9.85
C ALA A 696 0.06 28.31 -9.15
N GLY A 697 -0.81 29.31 -9.02
CA GLY A 697 -0.50 30.57 -8.33
C GLY A 697 -0.10 30.36 -6.87
N PHE A 698 -0.84 29.53 -6.13
CA PHE A 698 -0.50 29.17 -4.76
C PHE A 698 0.80 28.36 -4.68
N MET A 699 1.04 27.43 -5.62
CA MET A 699 2.30 26.69 -5.67
C MET A 699 3.51 27.58 -5.95
N HIS A 700 3.38 28.58 -6.84
CA HIS A 700 4.43 29.57 -7.09
C HIS A 700 4.71 30.44 -5.86
N SER A 701 3.65 30.87 -5.15
CA SER A 701 3.77 31.61 -3.89
C SER A 701 4.52 30.80 -2.84
N ALA A 702 4.10 29.55 -2.62
CA ALA A 702 4.75 28.63 -1.69
C ALA A 702 6.22 28.38 -2.05
N SER A 703 6.53 28.15 -3.34
CA SER A 703 7.91 27.96 -3.81
C SER A 703 8.78 29.20 -3.55
N ALA A 704 8.25 30.40 -3.78
CA ALA A 704 8.98 31.65 -3.53
C ALA A 704 9.31 31.85 -2.04
N VAL A 705 8.36 31.54 -1.14
CA VAL A 705 8.60 31.64 0.31
C VAL A 705 9.57 30.57 0.81
N LEU A 706 9.47 29.34 0.29
CA LEU A 706 10.41 28.25 0.64
C LEU A 706 11.82 28.52 0.14
N GLY A 707 11.96 29.18 -1.01
CA GLY A 707 13.25 29.58 -1.58
C GLY A 707 13.89 30.77 -0.87
N ASP A 708 13.13 31.52 -0.06
CA ASP A 708 13.67 32.60 0.76
C ASP A 708 14.26 32.06 2.06
N ALA A 709 15.59 31.89 2.07
CA ALA A 709 16.34 31.45 3.23
C ALA A 709 16.19 32.36 4.47
N SER A 710 15.69 33.60 4.29
CA SER A 710 15.41 34.53 5.40
C SER A 710 14.03 34.35 6.03
N SER A 711 13.15 33.56 5.41
CA SER A 711 11.83 33.24 5.96
C SER A 711 11.94 32.24 7.11
N THR A 712 11.48 32.65 8.29
CA THR A 712 11.41 31.80 9.50
C THR A 712 10.01 31.22 9.71
N ASP A 713 8.99 31.77 9.04
CA ASP A 713 7.60 31.33 9.19
C ASP A 713 7.05 30.77 7.88
N TRP A 714 6.91 29.45 7.82
CA TRP A 714 6.33 28.73 6.68
C TRP A 714 4.84 28.41 6.88
N GLU A 715 4.21 28.94 7.92
CA GLU A 715 2.78 28.74 8.15
C GLU A 715 1.93 29.30 6.99
N PRO A 716 2.27 30.45 6.38
CA PRO A 716 1.64 30.90 5.14
C PRO A 716 1.87 29.95 3.96
N THR A 717 3.07 29.36 3.86
CA THR A 717 3.41 28.40 2.82
C THR A 717 2.56 27.13 2.90
N LEU A 718 2.38 26.57 4.09
CA LEU A 718 1.53 25.40 4.29
C LEU A 718 0.08 25.68 3.89
N ALA A 719 -0.42 26.88 4.22
CA ALA A 719 -1.75 27.32 3.80
C ALA A 719 -1.86 27.40 2.27
N ASP A 720 -0.89 28.04 1.59
CA ASP A 720 -0.84 28.10 0.13
C ASP A 720 -0.79 26.68 -0.49
N GLN A 721 -0.01 25.76 0.09
CA GLN A 721 0.08 24.38 -0.40
C GLN A 721 -1.26 23.62 -0.27
N LEU A 722 -2.03 23.85 0.81
CA LEU A 722 -3.37 23.29 1.00
C LEU A 722 -4.38 23.90 0.03
N ASP A 723 -4.38 25.22 -0.14
CA ASP A 723 -5.24 25.91 -1.10
C ASP A 723 -4.98 25.40 -2.53
N ALA A 724 -3.71 25.15 -2.87
CA ALA A 724 -3.36 24.53 -4.14
C ALA A 724 -4.00 23.14 -4.32
N MET A 725 -3.99 22.30 -3.28
CA MET A 725 -4.62 20.97 -3.30
C MET A 725 -6.14 21.05 -3.46
N ASP A 726 -6.78 22.03 -2.80
CA ASP A 726 -8.22 22.26 -2.90
C ASP A 726 -8.65 22.66 -4.33
N HIS A 727 -7.87 23.54 -4.97
CA HIS A 727 -8.10 23.93 -6.36
C HIS A 727 -7.87 22.78 -7.36
N ILE A 728 -6.87 21.91 -7.13
CA ILE A 728 -6.70 20.70 -7.94
C ILE A 728 -7.92 19.79 -7.78
N ALA A 729 -8.41 19.58 -6.56
CA ALA A 729 -9.59 18.76 -6.31
C ALA A 729 -10.85 19.34 -6.98
N ALA A 730 -11.03 20.66 -6.97
CA ALA A 730 -12.11 21.34 -7.67
C ALA A 730 -12.01 21.14 -9.19
N ALA A 731 -10.82 21.28 -9.78
CA ALA A 731 -10.58 21.01 -11.20
C ALA A 731 -10.91 19.55 -11.57
N ILE A 732 -10.51 18.59 -10.74
CA ILE A 732 -10.82 17.17 -10.93
C ILE A 732 -12.34 16.94 -10.91
N ALA A 733 -13.06 17.54 -9.95
CA ALA A 733 -14.51 17.40 -9.83
C ALA A 733 -15.25 17.96 -11.05
N LEU A 734 -14.77 19.08 -11.60
CA LEU A 734 -15.33 19.70 -12.80
C LEU A 734 -15.16 18.86 -14.07
N LEU A 735 -14.06 18.11 -14.18
CA LEU A 735 -13.74 17.30 -15.36
C LEU A 735 -14.31 15.88 -15.32
N GLN A 736 -14.87 15.45 -14.18
CA GLN A 736 -15.51 14.14 -14.07
C GLN A 736 -16.98 14.20 -14.52
N PRO A 737 -17.45 13.25 -15.35
CA PRO A 737 -18.86 13.20 -15.71
C PRO A 737 -19.73 12.97 -14.46
N PRO A 738 -20.94 13.57 -14.38
CA PRO A 738 -21.87 13.29 -13.29
C PRO A 738 -22.23 11.79 -13.34
N ASN A 739 -22.09 11.10 -12.20
CA ASN A 739 -22.44 9.69 -12.05
C ASN A 739 -23.84 9.40 -12.63
N GLN A 740 -23.93 8.72 -13.78
CA GLN A 740 -25.20 8.24 -14.34
C GLN A 740 -25.65 6.93 -13.65
N GLY A 741 -25.50 6.85 -12.33
CA GLY A 741 -25.61 5.61 -11.57
C GLY A 741 -26.99 5.28 -10.99
N GLU A 742 -28.05 6.02 -11.28
CA GLU A 742 -29.35 5.77 -10.63
C GLU A 742 -30.54 5.53 -11.58
N ASN A 743 -30.39 5.48 -12.91
CA ASN A 743 -31.57 5.38 -13.78
C ASN A 743 -31.52 4.48 -15.03
N GLN A 744 -30.61 3.50 -15.11
CA GLN A 744 -30.66 2.49 -16.18
C GLN A 744 -30.51 1.07 -15.65
N GLN A 745 -31.51 0.61 -14.88
CA GLN A 745 -31.78 -0.83 -14.74
C GLN A 745 -32.67 -1.28 -15.89
N GLY A 746 -32.06 -1.83 -16.94
CA GLY A 746 -32.78 -2.56 -17.98
C GLY A 746 -32.04 -2.71 -19.30
N GLN A 747 -31.44 -3.90 -19.50
CA GLN A 747 -30.98 -4.48 -20.77
C GLN A 747 -29.62 -4.00 -21.32
N ASN A 748 -28.54 -4.73 -21.00
CA ASN A 748 -27.91 -5.70 -21.90
C ASN A 748 -26.65 -6.30 -21.25
N SER A 749 -26.48 -7.62 -21.41
CA SER A 749 -25.34 -8.39 -20.91
C SER A 749 -24.29 -8.57 -22.02
N GLN A 750 -23.32 -7.67 -22.08
CA GLN A 750 -22.03 -7.82 -22.78
C GLN A 750 -21.16 -6.60 -22.42
N GLY A 751 -20.33 -6.73 -21.37
CA GLY A 751 -19.48 -5.64 -20.87
C GLY A 751 -18.95 -5.92 -19.48
N ALA A 752 -18.28 -7.06 -19.28
CA ALA A 752 -17.76 -7.47 -17.98
C ALA A 752 -16.29 -7.10 -17.74
N HIS A 753 -15.61 -6.47 -18.71
CA HIS A 753 -14.19 -6.12 -18.59
C HIS A 753 -13.92 -4.63 -18.30
N ASP A 754 -14.86 -3.73 -18.64
CA ASP A 754 -14.74 -2.29 -18.33
C ASP A 754 -15.28 -1.91 -16.94
N GLN A 755 -16.07 -2.76 -16.27
CA GLN A 755 -16.60 -2.45 -14.93
C GLN A 755 -15.54 -2.56 -13.82
N GLN A 756 -14.51 -3.37 -14.03
CA GLN A 756 -13.49 -3.61 -13.00
C GLN A 756 -12.50 -2.44 -12.88
N SER A 757 -12.20 -1.74 -13.98
CA SER A 757 -11.40 -0.52 -14.01
C SER A 757 -12.15 0.69 -13.44
N GLU A 758 -13.47 0.78 -13.64
CA GLU A 758 -14.30 1.84 -13.06
C GLU A 758 -14.44 1.70 -11.54
N ASP A 759 -14.55 0.49 -11.00
CA ASP A 759 -14.64 0.23 -9.55
C ASP A 759 -13.30 0.50 -8.83
N ASP A 760 -12.16 0.15 -9.45
CA ASP A 760 -10.82 0.47 -8.93
C ASP A 760 -10.55 1.99 -8.95
N GLU A 761 -11.02 2.70 -9.99
CA GLU A 761 -11.00 4.17 -10.02
C GLU A 761 -11.88 4.79 -8.92
N GLN A 762 -13.06 4.25 -8.66
CA GLN A 762 -13.97 4.76 -7.64
C GLN A 762 -13.43 4.53 -6.21
N MET A 763 -12.79 3.40 -5.96
CA MET A 763 -12.12 3.11 -4.69
C MET A 763 -10.92 4.03 -4.46
N SER A 764 -10.09 4.24 -5.48
CA SER A 764 -8.99 5.21 -5.45
C SER A 764 -9.50 6.64 -5.20
N ARG A 765 -10.64 7.04 -5.81
CA ARG A 765 -11.31 8.34 -5.55
C ARG A 765 -11.73 8.51 -4.09
N ARG A 766 -12.34 7.49 -3.48
CA ARG A 766 -12.76 7.54 -2.06
C ARG A 766 -11.56 7.59 -1.12
N GLN A 767 -10.48 6.88 -1.45
CA GLN A 767 -9.25 6.89 -0.65
C GLN A 767 -8.53 8.24 -0.70
N ALA A 768 -8.47 8.89 -1.86
CA ALA A 768 -7.88 10.23 -2.01
C ALA A 768 -8.65 11.28 -1.21
N LEU A 769 -9.99 11.29 -1.29
CA LEU A 769 -10.82 12.20 -0.50
C LEU A 769 -10.73 11.94 1.01
N LYS A 770 -10.67 10.66 1.43
CA LYS A 770 -10.50 10.29 2.83
C LYS A 770 -9.15 10.74 3.39
N ARG A 771 -8.07 10.69 2.59
CA ARG A 771 -6.76 11.22 2.98
C ARG A 771 -6.75 12.73 3.13
N LEU A 772 -7.37 13.46 2.20
CA LEU A 772 -7.51 14.93 2.30
C LEU A 772 -8.31 15.33 3.54
N GLN A 773 -9.37 14.61 3.88
CA GLN A 773 -10.14 14.86 5.09
C GLN A 773 -9.34 14.56 6.36
N ALA A 774 -8.58 13.47 6.39
CA ALA A 774 -7.71 13.14 7.52
C ALA A 774 -6.60 14.17 7.75
N ILE A 775 -6.09 14.80 6.68
CA ILE A 775 -5.12 15.91 6.77
C ILE A 775 -5.78 17.13 7.42
N ARG A 776 -6.98 17.51 6.95
CA ARG A 776 -7.76 18.62 7.52
C ARG A 776 -8.07 18.40 9.01
N ASP A 777 -8.45 17.19 9.40
CA ASP A 777 -8.76 16.85 10.78
C ASP A 777 -7.51 16.92 11.67
N ARG A 778 -6.36 16.46 11.18
CA ARG A 778 -5.09 16.51 11.90
C ARG A 778 -4.59 17.93 12.10
N ASP A 779 -4.79 18.82 11.13
CA ASP A 779 -4.44 20.24 11.26
C ASP A 779 -5.41 21.01 12.14
N ALA A 780 -6.71 20.72 12.07
CA ALA A 780 -7.70 21.24 13.01
C ALA A 780 -7.37 20.81 14.45
N GLU A 781 -6.94 19.56 14.65
CA GLU A 781 -6.51 19.08 15.97
C GLU A 781 -5.22 19.76 16.44
N ARG A 782 -4.24 19.98 15.57
CA ARG A 782 -3.03 20.77 15.88
C ARG A 782 -3.37 22.21 16.29
N GLN A 783 -4.29 22.87 15.59
CA GLN A 783 -4.77 24.21 15.96
C GLN A 783 -5.49 24.21 17.31
N ARG A 784 -6.34 23.22 17.60
CA ARG A 784 -6.99 23.07 18.91
C ARG A 784 -5.97 22.81 20.03
N ARG A 785 -4.95 21.99 19.79
CA ARG A 785 -3.85 21.75 20.75
C ARG A 785 -3.06 23.01 21.06
N ARG A 786 -2.81 23.87 20.06
CA ARG A 786 -2.15 25.17 20.27
C ARG A 786 -3.04 26.16 21.02
N GLN A 787 -4.34 26.20 20.73
CA GLN A 787 -5.29 27.03 21.47
C GLN A 787 -5.41 26.59 22.93
N THR A 788 -5.40 25.27 23.20
CA THR A 788 -5.40 24.74 24.57
C THR A 788 -4.07 25.00 25.28
N ALA A 789 -2.92 24.82 24.62
CA ALA A 789 -1.60 25.13 25.18
C ALA A 789 -1.42 26.62 25.51
N ASN A 790 -1.94 27.54 24.69
CA ASN A 790 -1.91 28.97 24.98
C ASN A 790 -2.93 29.43 26.05
N SER A 791 -3.87 28.57 26.44
CA SER A 791 -4.96 28.92 27.38
C SER A 791 -4.79 28.36 28.80
N SER A 792 -3.82 27.47 29.02
CA SER A 792 -3.49 26.95 30.36
C SER A 792 -2.45 27.85 31.04
N PRO A 793 -2.78 28.53 32.15
CA PRO A 793 -1.78 29.19 32.98
C PRO A 793 -0.96 28.11 33.69
N ASP A 794 0.36 28.12 33.51
CA ASP A 794 1.28 27.22 34.23
C ASP A 794 1.02 27.26 35.74
N PRO A 795 0.88 26.10 36.41
CA PRO A 795 0.75 26.06 37.85
C PRO A 795 2.10 26.43 38.48
N VAL A 796 2.15 27.62 39.08
CA VAL A 796 3.28 28.03 39.93
C VAL A 796 3.33 27.10 41.14
N GLU A 797 4.27 26.15 41.13
CA GLU A 797 4.67 25.41 42.32
C GLU A 797 5.15 26.40 43.38
N LYS A 798 4.40 26.50 44.48
CA LYS A 798 4.85 27.21 45.68
C LYS A 798 5.66 26.25 46.51
N ASP A 799 6.97 26.48 46.55
CA ASP A 799 7.87 26.00 47.60
C ASP A 799 7.35 26.46 48.98
N TRP A 800 6.83 25.51 49.76
CA TRP A 800 6.97 25.41 51.22
C TRP A 800 6.64 23.99 51.70
#